data_AF-A0A7G3NJ76-F1
#
_entry.id   AF-A0A7G3NJ76-F1
#
_cell.length_a   1.000
_cell.length_b   1.000
_cell.length_c   1.000
_cell.angle_alpha   90.00
_cell.angle_beta   90.00
_cell.angle_gamma   90.00
#
_symmetry.space_group_name_H-M   'P 1'
#
loop_
_entity.id
_entity.type
_entity.pdbx_description
1 polymer ?
#
loop_
_entity_poly.entity_id
_entity_poly.type
_entity_poly.pdbx_seq_one_letter_code
_entity_poly.pdbx_strand_id
1 'polypeptide(L)'
;MSSDAVKKRKPKVVRNEAGTPETKRSRAEGDQLSAVSSHVEFRKVRLRQVQVTYPAGPHLIGQRKLFTAKNQDVRVYNEEVELEVRDPQQDYMLYKDTCAALAKLMEEIQELKAGGAKVGSVEIEERRTQCSVHFITLKKLNRLAHMRLKKGRDQTHEAKQRVDVLHLQLQNLLYEVMHLQKEIGKCLEFRSQHEEIELVSEEEFFQEAPAEISRPHVTRDDQHQLTLARLDWELEQRKRLAEQYKMSLARKEKIQKAIEQKREYLSSLQPGLQNIMQASLPVQEYLAIPFEHMQKQAEVARHLPPPLYVLLVQAGAYGQACDKNLSVSISGDVDEAKALSRPPEDSQDDESDSDAEEEQQNTKRRRATLGVQLDDKRKEMLRRHPLSLCVDLKCKDGSVLHLFFYYLMNLNILTVKTKVSTTTDLSGAVSAGELLNSESLLNCLYASDHGKETPNPANRYQFDKVGITTFGDYVSDLGHPFVWVQKLGGLQFSSGGAQSGLTGSALSASHMERTMKLLRGRLQARLALHKQFSSLEHSIIPVSSECQHLFPAKVVSGLVRWTTMSYQEFTELGFVQHVLKAGLVHETDLFFMATVERGTARLRAAVVMNPRYPDVAPLFSLSLHWKGERSGRSDDNLQAMESEVNVFRSELQGPRPGLQLLTNQIQRLCVCLDVYLETESQVCDGSEGPKEFPREKMCLRTARGPSRLKPFKYNHPQGFFSHR
;
A
#
# COMPACT_ATOMS: atom_id res chain seq x y z
N MET A 1 41.37 -3.93 -13.31
CA MET A 1 41.86 -4.45 -14.60
C MET A 1 42.51 -5.80 -14.31
N SER A 2 41.71 -6.83 -14.05
CA SER A 2 41.10 -7.76 -15.01
C SER A 2 42.01 -8.95 -15.33
N SER A 3 41.40 -10.10 -15.11
CA SER A 3 41.84 -11.49 -15.15
C SER A 3 42.22 -12.02 -16.54
N ASP A 4 43.10 -13.02 -16.51
CA ASP A 4 43.51 -13.87 -17.63
C ASP A 4 42.45 -14.85 -18.13
N ALA A 5 42.56 -15.18 -19.41
CA ALA A 5 41.63 -16.00 -20.17
C ALA A 5 42.25 -17.33 -20.64
N VAL A 6 41.53 -18.44 -20.37
CA VAL A 6 40.98 -19.41 -21.36
C VAL A 6 42.00 -20.15 -22.28
N LYS A 7 42.11 -21.50 -22.38
CA LYS A 7 41.16 -22.51 -22.92
C LYS A 7 41.85 -23.89 -23.04
N LYS A 8 41.14 -25.01 -22.81
CA LYS A 8 40.90 -26.10 -23.80
C LYS A 8 40.04 -27.25 -23.23
N ARG A 9 39.14 -27.76 -24.10
CA ARG A 9 38.04 -28.74 -23.90
C ARG A 9 38.42 -30.15 -24.35
N LYS A 10 37.71 -31.20 -23.87
CA LYS A 10 36.86 -32.21 -24.62
C LYS A 10 36.48 -33.45 -23.73
N PRO A 11 35.50 -34.32 -24.07
CA PRO A 11 34.13 -34.33 -23.49
C PRO A 11 33.63 -35.71 -22.95
N LYS A 12 32.40 -35.79 -22.42
CA LYS A 12 31.68 -37.07 -22.15
C LYS A 12 30.20 -36.97 -22.53
N VAL A 13 29.67 -38.08 -23.05
CA VAL A 13 28.40 -38.26 -23.78
C VAL A 13 27.36 -39.02 -22.93
N VAL A 14 26.11 -38.50 -22.89
CA VAL A 14 24.74 -39.10 -22.94
C VAL A 14 24.50 -40.48 -22.26
N ARG A 15 23.72 -40.58 -21.17
CA ARG A 15 22.24 -40.80 -21.00
C ARG A 15 21.72 -42.19 -21.44
N ASN A 16 21.07 -42.92 -20.52
CA ASN A 16 20.05 -43.93 -20.82
C ASN A 16 19.00 -43.99 -19.70
N GLU A 17 17.73 -44.02 -20.10
CA GLU A 17 16.52 -44.13 -19.29
C GLU A 17 16.00 -45.58 -19.29
N ALA A 18 15.25 -45.99 -18.25
CA ALA A 18 14.09 -46.90 -18.33
C ALA A 18 13.45 -47.09 -16.94
N GLY A 19 12.12 -46.94 -16.85
CA GLY A 19 11.32 -47.07 -15.63
C GLY A 19 10.60 -48.42 -15.45
N THR A 20 10.16 -48.66 -14.20
CA THR A 20 8.95 -49.30 -13.62
C THR A 20 8.04 -50.18 -14.52
N PRO A 21 7.29 -51.22 -14.01
CA PRO A 21 6.42 -51.13 -12.81
C PRO A 21 6.13 -52.45 -12.03
N GLU A 22 5.36 -52.38 -10.93
CA GLU A 22 4.27 -53.31 -10.50
C GLU A 22 3.88 -53.05 -9.01
N THR A 23 2.71 -52.44 -8.71
CA THR A 23 1.44 -53.04 -8.21
C THR A 23 1.57 -53.96 -6.98
N LYS A 24 1.18 -53.59 -5.74
CA LYS A 24 -0.15 -53.29 -5.10
C LYS A 24 -0.79 -54.49 -4.35
N ARG A 25 -1.23 -54.20 -3.12
CA ARG A 25 -2.18 -54.89 -2.18
C ARG A 25 -1.51 -55.82 -1.16
N SER A 26 -1.83 -55.84 0.13
CA SER A 26 -2.97 -55.35 0.95
C SER A 26 -2.54 -55.37 2.44
N ARG A 27 -2.67 -54.28 3.22
CA ARG A 27 -3.80 -53.87 4.09
C ARG A 27 -4.05 -54.75 5.32
N ALA A 28 -3.73 -54.23 6.51
CA ALA A 28 -4.57 -54.14 7.73
C ALA A 28 -3.78 -54.32 9.04
N GLU A 29 -3.58 -53.23 9.78
CA GLU A 29 -3.50 -53.18 11.25
C GLU A 29 -4.14 -51.82 11.62
N GLY A 30 -5.13 -51.68 12.50
CA GLY A 30 -5.46 -52.50 13.67
C GLY A 30 -5.08 -51.71 14.91
N ASP A 31 -5.78 -50.60 15.18
CA ASP A 31 -5.62 -49.81 16.41
C ASP A 31 -5.86 -50.69 17.64
N GLN A 32 -4.81 -50.92 18.43
CA GLN A 32 -4.94 -51.25 19.84
C GLN A 32 -4.05 -50.35 20.68
N LEU A 33 -4.76 -49.56 21.49
CA LEU A 33 -4.28 -48.79 22.63
C LEU A 33 -3.35 -49.64 23.51
N SER A 34 -2.19 -49.11 23.87
CA SER A 34 -1.69 -49.29 25.23
C SER A 34 -0.77 -48.15 25.61
N ALA A 35 -1.06 -47.60 26.79
CA ALA A 35 -0.38 -46.51 27.43
C ALA A 35 1.10 -46.84 27.66
N VAL A 36 1.98 -45.98 27.17
CA VAL A 36 3.39 -45.97 27.60
C VAL A 36 3.43 -45.27 28.96
N SER A 37 3.11 -46.03 30.01
CA SER A 37 3.47 -45.70 31.38
C SER A 37 4.98 -45.89 31.52
N SER A 38 5.73 -44.79 31.57
CA SER A 38 7.12 -44.81 32.01
C SER A 38 7.12 -44.96 33.54
N HIS A 39 6.97 -46.20 34.00
CA HIS A 39 7.28 -46.56 35.37
C HIS A 39 8.80 -46.60 35.52
N VAL A 40 9.37 -45.59 36.18
CA VAL A 40 10.70 -45.66 36.77
C VAL A 40 10.58 -46.53 38.02
N GLU A 41 10.87 -47.82 37.88
CA GLU A 41 11.14 -48.67 39.04
C GLU A 41 12.53 -48.30 39.58
N PHE A 42 12.55 -47.66 40.76
CA PHE A 42 13.72 -47.63 41.63
C PHE A 42 14.09 -49.07 42.00
N ARG A 43 14.98 -49.70 41.21
CA ARG A 43 15.64 -50.91 41.65
C ARG A 43 16.58 -50.57 42.80
N LYS A 44 16.09 -50.84 44.01
CA LYS A 44 16.91 -51.21 45.17
C LYS A 44 18.08 -52.05 44.67
N VAL A 45 19.28 -51.46 44.69
CA VAL A 45 20.52 -52.21 44.65
C VAL A 45 20.52 -53.05 45.92
N ARG A 46 20.05 -54.30 45.81
CA ARG A 46 20.46 -55.33 46.75
C ARG A 46 21.98 -55.36 46.65
N LEU A 47 22.64 -54.95 47.73
CA LEU A 47 23.96 -55.44 48.08
C LEU A 47 23.89 -56.97 47.96
N ARG A 48 24.28 -57.50 46.79
CA ARG A 48 24.78 -58.85 46.74
C ARG A 48 26.09 -58.79 47.50
N GLN A 49 26.02 -59.17 48.78
CA GLN A 49 27.13 -59.85 49.41
C GLN A 49 27.58 -60.92 48.40
N VAL A 50 28.68 -60.64 47.71
CA VAL A 50 29.47 -61.70 47.13
C VAL A 50 30.05 -62.39 48.35
N GLN A 51 29.35 -63.42 48.82
CA GLN A 51 29.99 -64.44 49.62
C GLN A 51 31.23 -64.86 48.83
N VAL A 52 32.39 -64.58 49.41
CA VAL A 52 33.63 -65.23 49.02
C VAL A 52 33.43 -66.70 49.35
N THR A 53 32.81 -67.44 48.43
CA THR A 53 32.88 -68.88 48.44
C THR A 53 34.28 -69.23 47.99
N TYR A 54 35.17 -69.39 48.97
CA TYR A 54 36.42 -70.11 48.78
C TYR A 54 36.07 -71.47 48.15
N PRO A 55 36.51 -71.78 46.91
CA PRO A 55 36.61 -73.17 46.52
C PRO A 55 37.65 -73.78 47.48
N ALA A 56 37.21 -74.81 48.20
CA ALA A 56 38.04 -75.56 49.12
C ALA A 56 39.37 -75.91 48.45
N GLY A 57 40.48 -75.60 49.14
CA GLY A 57 41.80 -76.00 48.68
C GLY A 57 41.83 -77.50 48.41
N PRO A 58 42.64 -77.98 47.44
CA PRO A 58 42.85 -79.40 47.31
C PRO A 58 43.48 -79.91 48.61
N HIS A 59 42.70 -80.72 49.32
CA HIS A 59 43.10 -81.49 50.48
C HIS A 59 44.39 -82.26 50.18
N LEU A 60 45.44 -81.92 50.92
CA LEU A 60 46.50 -82.87 51.27
C LEU A 60 45.87 -83.94 52.17
N ILE A 61 45.45 -85.04 51.56
CA ILE A 61 45.22 -86.31 52.26
C ILE A 61 46.18 -87.33 51.66
N GLY A 62 47.25 -87.58 52.42
CA GLY A 62 48.00 -88.80 52.28
C GLY A 62 47.15 -89.97 52.77
N GLN A 63 46.94 -90.97 51.92
CA GLN A 63 46.68 -92.33 52.37
C GLN A 63 47.62 -93.29 51.64
N ARG A 64 48.51 -93.84 52.46
CA ARG A 64 49.37 -94.99 52.21
C ARG A 64 48.52 -96.27 52.13
N LYS A 65 48.97 -97.17 51.23
CA LYS A 65 48.81 -98.63 51.22
C LYS A 65 47.42 -99.19 50.86
N LEU A 66 47.36 -99.93 49.75
CA LEU A 66 47.40 -101.39 49.82
C LEU A 66 47.87 -101.98 48.48
N PHE A 67 48.88 -102.85 48.58
CA PHE A 67 49.34 -103.73 47.51
C PHE A 67 48.22 -104.70 47.11
N THR A 68 47.95 -104.83 45.81
CA THR A 68 47.67 -106.13 45.18
C THR A 68 48.21 -106.11 43.76
N ALA A 69 49.22 -106.94 43.54
CA ALA A 69 49.84 -107.22 42.26
C ALA A 69 48.86 -107.88 41.29
N LYS A 70 48.93 -107.48 40.01
CA LYS A 70 48.85 -108.39 38.87
C LYS A 70 49.89 -107.97 37.83
N ASN A 71 50.83 -108.89 37.60
CA ASN A 71 52.05 -108.84 36.80
C ASN A 71 51.93 -108.24 35.40
N GLN A 72 52.92 -107.41 35.03
CA GLN A 72 53.64 -107.50 33.76
C GLN A 72 55.07 -106.93 33.94
N ASP A 73 56.05 -107.84 33.92
CA ASP A 73 57.49 -107.62 34.10
C ASP A 73 58.10 -106.65 33.07
N VAL A 74 58.93 -105.68 33.48
CA VAL A 74 60.08 -105.26 32.65
C VAL A 74 61.24 -104.80 33.54
N ARG A 75 62.37 -105.50 33.38
CA ARG A 75 63.66 -105.35 34.06
C ARG A 75 64.21 -103.93 33.95
N VAL A 76 64.49 -103.26 35.07
CA VAL A 76 65.49 -102.18 35.11
C VAL A 76 66.81 -102.82 34.73
N TYR A 77 67.34 -102.46 33.56
CA TYR A 77 68.62 -102.99 33.11
C TYR A 77 69.69 -102.49 34.09
N ASN A 78 70.49 -103.41 34.65
CA ASN A 78 71.61 -103.14 35.57
C ASN A 78 72.48 -101.92 35.16
N GLU A 79 72.57 -101.66 33.85
CA GLU A 79 73.36 -100.58 33.26
C GLU A 79 72.83 -99.16 33.58
N GLU A 80 71.53 -98.95 33.78
CA GLU A 80 70.98 -97.62 34.15
C GLU A 80 71.32 -97.23 35.59
N VAL A 81 71.37 -98.22 36.49
CA VAL A 81 71.78 -98.04 37.89
C VAL A 81 73.29 -97.89 37.98
N GLU A 82 74.05 -98.66 37.19
CA GLU A 82 75.51 -98.48 37.06
C GLU A 82 75.88 -97.05 36.63
N LEU A 83 75.08 -96.40 35.77
CA LEU A 83 75.35 -95.03 35.33
C LEU A 83 75.32 -93.97 36.43
N GLU A 84 74.55 -94.18 37.50
CA GLU A 84 74.41 -93.21 38.59
C GLU A 84 75.61 -93.21 39.53
N VAL A 85 76.31 -94.34 39.61
CA VAL A 85 77.45 -94.55 40.52
C VAL A 85 78.78 -94.33 39.80
N ARG A 86 78.82 -94.45 38.47
CA ARG A 86 80.05 -94.38 37.68
C ARG A 86 80.40 -92.96 37.25
N ASP A 87 81.65 -92.59 37.48
CA ASP A 87 82.21 -91.31 37.07
C ASP A 87 82.46 -91.27 35.54
N PRO A 88 81.92 -90.28 34.80
CA PRO A 88 82.12 -90.16 33.35
C PRO A 88 83.59 -90.09 32.94
N GLN A 89 84.44 -89.45 33.76
CA GLN A 89 85.86 -89.30 33.44
C GLN A 89 86.61 -90.63 33.57
N GLN A 90 86.29 -91.44 34.60
CA GLN A 90 86.83 -92.79 34.75
C GLN A 90 86.37 -93.74 33.63
N ASP A 91 85.12 -93.67 33.19
CA ASP A 91 84.62 -94.43 32.04
C ASP A 91 85.38 -94.09 30.74
N TYR A 92 85.72 -92.82 30.54
CA TYR A 92 86.51 -92.38 29.39
C TYR A 92 87.96 -92.89 29.46
N MET A 93 88.58 -92.88 30.64
CA MET A 93 89.91 -93.45 30.83
C MET A 93 89.93 -94.96 30.54
N LEU A 94 88.94 -95.70 31.05
CA LEU A 94 88.78 -97.13 30.80
C LEU A 94 88.55 -97.44 29.31
N TYR A 95 87.78 -96.60 28.60
CA TYR A 95 87.63 -96.69 27.14
C TYR A 95 88.97 -96.55 26.42
N LYS A 96 89.77 -95.54 26.80
CA LYS A 96 91.09 -95.29 26.21
C LYS A 96 92.05 -96.46 26.44
N ASP A 97 92.10 -96.97 27.67
CA ASP A 97 92.97 -98.08 28.05
C ASP A 97 92.59 -99.38 27.33
N THR A 98 91.28 -99.66 27.19
CA THR A 98 90.79 -100.82 26.44
C THR A 98 91.04 -100.71 24.94
N CYS A 99 90.99 -99.51 24.35
CA CYS A 99 91.42 -99.29 22.97
C CYS A 99 92.93 -99.54 22.77
N ALA A 100 93.77 -99.06 23.69
CA ALA A 100 95.22 -99.29 23.65
C ALA A 100 95.57 -100.77 23.79
N ALA A 101 94.90 -101.49 24.71
CA ALA A 101 95.06 -102.93 24.88
C ALA A 101 94.62 -103.71 23.62
N LEU A 102 93.50 -103.33 23.00
CA LEU A 102 93.02 -103.94 21.77
C LEU A 102 93.98 -103.71 20.59
N ALA A 103 94.57 -102.52 20.47
CA ALA A 103 95.58 -102.21 19.45
C ALA A 103 96.83 -103.09 19.61
N LYS A 104 97.32 -103.24 20.85
CA LYS A 104 98.45 -104.14 21.15
C LYS A 104 98.15 -105.59 20.79
N LEU A 105 96.96 -106.08 21.13
CA LEU A 105 96.54 -107.43 20.77
C LEU A 105 96.42 -107.63 19.25
N MET A 106 95.99 -106.61 18.51
CA MET A 106 95.94 -106.66 17.04
C MET A 106 97.34 -106.68 16.42
N GLU A 107 98.28 -105.92 16.97
CA GLU A 107 99.70 -105.91 16.57
C GLU A 107 100.33 -107.29 16.81
N GLU A 108 100.13 -107.89 17.99
CA GLU A 108 100.60 -109.24 18.31
C GLU A 108 99.98 -110.31 17.39
N ILE A 109 98.69 -110.21 17.06
CA ILE A 109 98.04 -111.10 16.09
C ILE A 109 98.66 -110.92 14.68
N GLN A 110 99.04 -109.70 14.30
CA GLN A 110 99.70 -109.43 13.03
C GLN A 110 101.11 -110.02 13.00
N GLU A 111 101.88 -109.86 14.07
CA GLU A 111 103.22 -110.46 14.23
C GLU A 111 103.17 -111.99 14.16
N LEU A 112 102.25 -112.63 14.90
CA LEU A 112 102.06 -114.08 14.89
C LEU A 112 101.70 -114.60 13.49
N LYS A 113 100.85 -113.87 12.75
CA LYS A 113 100.50 -114.21 11.37
C LYS A 113 101.68 -114.05 10.40
N ALA A 114 102.51 -113.02 10.58
CA ALA A 114 103.73 -112.84 9.78
C ALA A 114 104.77 -113.95 10.06
N GLY A 115 104.83 -114.46 11.29
CA GLY A 115 105.71 -115.55 11.73
C GLY A 115 105.32 -116.97 11.26
N GLY A 116 104.32 -117.09 10.37
CA GLY A 116 103.92 -118.37 9.78
C GLY A 116 102.98 -119.22 10.65
N ALA A 117 102.47 -118.68 11.77
CA ALA A 117 101.48 -119.37 12.58
C ALA A 117 100.18 -119.56 11.78
N LYS A 118 99.75 -120.82 11.61
CA LYS A 118 98.52 -121.16 10.88
C LYS A 118 97.29 -120.62 11.61
N VAL A 119 96.30 -120.18 10.83
CA VAL A 119 95.01 -119.69 11.32
C VAL A 119 94.34 -120.79 12.16
N GLY A 120 94.04 -120.46 13.43
CA GLY A 120 93.49 -121.41 14.41
C GLY A 120 94.51 -122.00 15.39
N SER A 121 95.76 -121.51 15.41
CA SER A 121 96.68 -121.82 16.52
C SER A 121 96.09 -121.33 17.84
N VAL A 122 96.35 -122.08 18.92
CA VAL A 122 95.80 -121.80 20.26
C VAL A 122 96.08 -120.35 20.68
N GLU A 123 97.30 -119.86 20.40
CA GLU A 123 97.74 -118.50 20.72
C GLU A 123 96.96 -117.42 19.95
N ILE A 124 96.66 -117.62 18.65
CA ILE A 124 95.88 -116.64 17.86
C ILE A 124 94.42 -116.62 18.34
N GLU A 125 93.83 -117.77 18.64
CA GLU A 125 92.43 -117.84 19.08
C GLU A 125 92.26 -117.30 20.51
N GLU A 126 93.27 -117.44 21.37
CA GLU A 126 93.31 -116.82 22.69
C GLU A 126 93.36 -115.29 22.60
N ARG A 127 94.24 -114.72 21.76
CA ARG A 127 94.28 -113.25 21.53
C ARG A 127 93.00 -112.74 20.88
N ARG A 128 92.37 -113.50 19.98
CA ARG A 128 91.05 -113.16 19.40
C ARG A 128 89.94 -113.18 20.45
N THR A 129 89.99 -114.11 21.40
CA THR A 129 89.06 -114.16 22.53
C THR A 129 89.25 -112.95 23.42
N GLN A 130 90.50 -112.56 23.74
CA GLN A 130 90.81 -111.35 24.50
C GLN A 130 90.36 -110.07 23.79
N CYS A 131 90.60 -109.94 22.47
CA CYS A 131 90.07 -108.85 21.65
C CYS A 131 88.54 -108.77 21.71
N SER A 132 87.87 -109.93 21.66
CA SER A 132 86.41 -110.01 21.72
C SER A 132 85.88 -109.52 23.08
N VAL A 133 86.55 -109.83 24.18
CA VAL A 133 86.25 -109.27 25.51
C VAL A 133 86.40 -107.75 25.52
N HIS A 134 87.50 -107.21 24.97
CA HIS A 134 87.67 -105.76 24.86
C HIS A 134 86.59 -105.09 24.00
N PHE A 135 86.20 -105.68 22.87
CA PHE A 135 85.07 -105.17 22.08
C PHE A 135 83.75 -105.18 22.84
N ILE A 136 83.49 -106.19 23.67
CA ILE A 136 82.32 -106.21 24.56
C ILE A 136 82.38 -105.05 25.56
N THR A 137 83.56 -104.79 26.15
CA THR A 137 83.73 -103.65 27.08
C THR A 137 83.51 -102.29 26.40
N LEU A 138 84.02 -102.09 25.18
CA LEU A 138 83.82 -100.86 24.41
C LEU A 138 82.34 -100.66 24.02
N LYS A 139 81.65 -101.74 23.61
CA LYS A 139 80.21 -101.69 23.34
C LYS A 139 79.40 -101.35 24.60
N LYS A 140 79.79 -101.89 25.76
CA LYS A 140 79.17 -101.53 27.05
C LYS A 140 79.39 -100.05 27.36
N LEU A 141 80.63 -99.54 27.27
CA LEU A 141 80.95 -98.13 27.52
C LEU A 141 80.21 -97.18 26.56
N ASN A 142 80.11 -97.54 25.29
CA ASN A 142 79.36 -96.76 24.30
C ASN A 142 77.86 -96.72 24.61
N ARG A 143 77.27 -97.86 24.99
CA ARG A 143 75.87 -97.93 25.45
C ARG A 143 75.65 -97.05 26.67
N LEU A 144 76.55 -97.10 27.66
CA LEU A 144 76.50 -96.24 28.85
C LEU A 144 76.58 -94.75 28.48
N ALA A 145 77.48 -94.35 27.56
CA ALA A 145 77.59 -92.96 27.12
C ALA A 145 76.32 -92.44 26.42
N HIS A 146 75.72 -93.24 25.51
CA HIS A 146 74.46 -92.87 24.87
C HIS A 146 73.30 -92.78 25.86
N MET A 147 73.24 -93.70 26.83
CA MET A 147 72.23 -93.66 27.89
C MET A 147 72.40 -92.42 28.78
N ARG A 148 73.63 -92.04 29.13
CA ARG A 148 73.93 -90.82 29.90
C ARG A 148 73.53 -89.55 29.14
N LEU A 149 73.85 -89.47 27.84
CA LEU A 149 73.46 -88.36 26.98
C LEU A 149 71.93 -88.25 26.87
N LYS A 150 71.25 -89.37 26.65
CA LYS A 150 69.79 -89.43 26.59
C LYS A 150 69.18 -88.92 27.90
N LYS A 151 69.66 -89.41 29.05
CA LYS A 151 69.19 -88.97 30.38
C LYS A 151 69.36 -87.45 30.57
N GLY A 152 70.51 -86.88 30.24
CA GLY A 152 70.74 -85.43 30.35
C GLY A 152 69.87 -84.60 29.39
N ARG A 153 69.68 -85.08 28.16
CA ARG A 153 68.81 -84.42 27.18
C ARG A 153 67.35 -84.45 27.63
N ASP A 154 66.87 -85.58 28.11
CA ASP A 154 65.49 -85.74 28.54
C ASP A 154 65.23 -84.89 29.80
N GLN A 155 66.14 -84.87 30.77
CA GLN A 155 66.05 -84.00 31.97
C GLN A 155 66.00 -82.50 31.63
N THR A 156 66.86 -82.03 30.72
CA THR A 156 66.87 -80.63 30.29
C THR A 156 65.63 -80.28 29.48
N HIS A 157 65.14 -81.21 28.65
CA HIS A 157 63.92 -81.02 27.90
C HIS A 157 62.69 -80.95 28.82
N GLU A 158 62.59 -81.82 29.83
CA GLU A 158 61.54 -81.76 30.84
C GLU A 158 61.56 -80.45 31.62
N ALA A 159 62.74 -79.97 32.02
CA ALA A 159 62.88 -78.70 32.71
C ALA A 159 62.44 -77.52 31.82
N LYS A 160 62.85 -77.52 30.55
CA LYS A 160 62.39 -76.55 29.56
C LYS A 160 60.86 -76.58 29.40
N GLN A 161 60.26 -77.76 29.24
CA GLN A 161 58.81 -77.89 29.13
C GLN A 161 58.09 -77.31 30.35
N ARG A 162 58.59 -77.53 31.57
CA ARG A 162 58.03 -76.91 32.79
C ARG A 162 58.11 -75.39 32.76
N VAL A 163 59.24 -74.83 32.31
CA VAL A 163 59.42 -73.38 32.19
C VAL A 163 58.48 -72.80 31.13
N ASP A 164 58.34 -73.46 29.98
CA ASP A 164 57.43 -73.04 28.91
C ASP A 164 55.97 -73.02 29.39
N VAL A 165 55.55 -74.01 30.20
CA VAL A 165 54.22 -74.03 30.83
C VAL A 165 54.03 -72.87 31.80
N LEU A 166 55.01 -72.59 32.68
CA LEU A 166 54.94 -71.46 33.61
C LEU A 166 54.94 -70.11 32.87
N HIS A 167 55.73 -69.98 31.80
CA HIS A 167 55.76 -68.79 30.97
C HIS A 167 54.41 -68.57 30.27
N LEU A 168 53.77 -69.64 29.80
CA LEU A 168 52.42 -69.56 29.23
C LEU A 168 51.39 -69.09 30.27
N GLN A 169 51.47 -69.60 31.52
CA GLN A 169 50.61 -69.13 32.61
C GLN A 169 50.82 -67.64 32.91
N LEU A 170 52.06 -67.18 32.91
CA LEU A 170 52.37 -65.75 33.08
C LEU A 170 51.80 -64.89 31.94
N GLN A 171 51.94 -65.33 30.69
CA GLN A 171 51.38 -64.61 29.54
C GLN A 171 49.85 -64.52 29.61
N ASN A 172 49.18 -65.59 30.05
CA ASN A 172 47.73 -65.58 30.28
C ASN A 172 47.34 -64.53 31.33
N LEU A 173 48.07 -64.44 32.45
CA LEU A 173 47.81 -63.45 33.50
C LEU A 173 48.11 -62.02 33.03
N LEU A 174 49.18 -61.79 32.28
CA LEU A 174 49.48 -60.47 31.73
C LEU A 174 48.41 -60.00 30.75
N TYR A 175 47.89 -60.93 29.94
CA TYR A 175 46.75 -60.65 29.07
C TYR A 175 45.50 -60.30 29.87
N GLU A 176 45.20 -61.04 30.94
CA GLU A 176 44.07 -60.76 31.84
C GLU A 176 44.20 -59.38 32.50
N VAL A 177 45.37 -59.04 33.03
CA VAL A 177 45.64 -57.72 33.62
C VAL A 177 45.46 -56.61 32.57
N MET A 178 46.00 -56.78 31.37
CA MET A 178 45.84 -55.81 30.29
C MET A 178 44.37 -55.68 29.87
N HIS A 179 43.63 -56.79 29.80
CA HIS A 179 42.21 -56.78 29.48
C HIS A 179 41.43 -56.01 30.55
N LEU A 180 41.65 -56.34 31.84
CA LEU A 180 40.99 -55.67 32.96
C LEU A 180 41.33 -54.18 33.03
N GLN A 181 42.58 -53.78 32.75
CA GLN A 181 42.96 -52.37 32.68
C GLN A 181 42.27 -51.64 31.52
N LYS A 182 42.18 -52.26 30.35
CA LYS A 182 41.41 -51.72 29.20
C LYS A 182 39.93 -51.62 29.52
N GLU A 183 39.39 -52.61 30.23
CA GLU A 183 37.98 -52.65 30.64
C GLU A 183 37.69 -51.55 31.68
N ILE A 184 38.56 -51.35 32.67
CA ILE A 184 38.48 -50.23 33.62
C ILE A 184 38.57 -48.89 32.88
N GLY A 185 39.52 -48.74 31.95
CA GLY A 185 39.63 -47.53 31.12
C GLY A 185 38.34 -47.25 30.36
N LYS A 186 37.79 -48.27 29.70
CA LYS A 186 36.51 -48.20 29.00
C LYS A 186 35.33 -47.87 29.93
N CYS A 187 35.33 -48.39 31.16
CA CYS A 187 34.30 -48.10 32.17
C CYS A 187 34.42 -46.67 32.71
N LEU A 188 35.62 -46.11 32.83
CA LEU A 188 35.85 -44.73 33.28
C LEU A 188 35.65 -43.70 32.18
N GLU A 189 35.80 -44.10 30.91
CA GLU A 189 35.43 -43.29 29.74
C GLU A 189 33.92 -43.19 29.52
N PHE A 190 33.12 -43.93 30.31
CA PHE A 190 31.67 -43.81 30.28
C PHE A 190 31.25 -42.42 30.76
N ARG A 191 30.99 -41.54 29.80
CA ARG A 191 30.26 -40.30 30.03
C ARG A 191 28.78 -40.57 29.83
N SER A 192 28.00 -40.26 30.85
CA SER A 192 26.55 -40.35 30.73
C SER A 192 26.00 -39.02 30.22
N GLN A 193 24.98 -39.09 29.37
CA GLN A 193 24.42 -37.93 28.66
C GLN A 193 23.90 -36.82 29.59
N HIS A 194 23.64 -37.12 30.87
CA HIS A 194 23.23 -36.12 31.85
C HIS A 194 24.31 -35.06 32.16
N GLU A 195 25.59 -35.32 31.87
CA GLU A 195 26.68 -34.34 32.05
C GLU A 195 26.64 -33.21 31.00
N GLU A 196 25.97 -33.43 29.86
CA GLU A 196 25.85 -32.45 28.77
C GLU A 196 24.56 -31.62 28.83
N ILE A 197 23.65 -31.96 29.75
CA ILE A 197 22.35 -31.30 29.88
C ILE A 197 22.47 -30.16 30.88
N GLU A 198 22.18 -28.94 30.44
CA GLU A 198 22.00 -27.78 31.32
C GLU A 198 20.74 -28.00 32.16
N LEU A 199 20.93 -28.15 33.48
CA LEU A 199 19.85 -28.37 34.41
C LEU A 199 19.33 -27.06 34.99
N VAL A 200 18.04 -27.03 35.34
CA VAL A 200 17.40 -25.94 36.09
C VAL A 200 18.18 -25.67 37.39
N SER A 201 18.29 -24.39 37.76
CA SER A 201 19.04 -23.97 38.95
C SER A 201 18.48 -24.62 40.21
N GLU A 202 19.34 -24.77 41.23
CA GLU A 202 18.95 -25.43 42.49
C GLU A 202 17.77 -24.70 43.15
N GLU A 203 17.78 -23.37 43.07
CA GLU A 203 16.82 -22.47 43.67
C GLU A 203 15.45 -22.57 43.00
N GLU A 204 15.40 -22.57 41.67
CA GLU A 204 14.18 -22.71 40.89
C GLU A 204 13.59 -24.12 41.04
N PHE A 205 14.43 -25.16 41.08
CA PHE A 205 13.99 -26.54 41.31
C PHE A 205 13.26 -26.69 42.65
N PHE A 206 13.81 -26.17 43.76
CA PHE A 206 13.14 -26.30 45.07
C PHE A 206 11.90 -25.41 45.22
N GLN A 207 11.76 -24.36 44.39
CA GLN A 207 10.58 -23.49 44.39
C GLN A 207 9.43 -24.04 43.56
N GLU A 208 9.73 -24.59 42.37
CA GLU A 208 8.70 -24.98 41.40
C GLU A 208 8.35 -26.47 41.44
N ALA A 209 9.27 -27.34 41.87
CA ALA A 209 9.03 -28.77 41.86
C ALA A 209 8.12 -29.22 43.02
N PRO A 210 7.07 -30.04 42.73
CA PRO A 210 6.21 -30.63 43.74
C PRO A 210 7.00 -31.37 44.83
N ALA A 211 6.48 -31.34 46.06
CA ALA A 211 7.11 -31.98 47.22
C ALA A 211 7.34 -33.50 47.05
N GLU A 212 6.59 -34.15 46.16
CA GLU A 212 6.70 -35.57 45.81
C GLU A 212 7.99 -35.90 45.03
N ILE A 213 8.52 -34.93 44.26
CA ILE A 213 9.70 -35.05 43.41
C ILE A 213 10.91 -34.37 44.07
N SER A 214 10.74 -33.16 44.63
CA SER A 214 11.83 -32.39 45.21
C SER A 214 12.46 -33.03 46.46
N ARG A 215 11.67 -33.82 47.20
CA ARG A 215 12.07 -34.62 48.39
C ARG A 215 13.23 -34.00 49.20
N PRO A 216 13.04 -32.81 49.80
CA PRO A 216 14.13 -32.00 50.35
C PRO A 216 14.93 -32.67 51.48
N HIS A 217 14.40 -33.73 52.08
CA HIS A 217 14.99 -34.50 53.18
C HIS A 217 16.02 -35.55 52.72
N VAL A 218 16.10 -35.86 51.41
CA VAL A 218 17.10 -36.78 50.84
C VAL A 218 18.00 -36.06 49.85
N THR A 219 17.41 -35.14 49.07
CA THR A 219 18.11 -34.42 48.00
C THR A 219 19.07 -33.34 48.51
N ARG A 220 18.94 -32.88 49.77
CA ARG A 220 19.91 -31.96 50.38
C ARG A 220 21.15 -32.65 50.93
N ASP A 221 21.05 -33.94 51.26
CA ASP A 221 22.13 -34.70 51.87
C ASP A 221 22.94 -35.53 50.84
N ASP A 222 22.33 -35.92 49.72
CA ASP A 222 22.96 -36.70 48.65
C ASP A 222 22.87 -36.01 47.28
N GLN A 223 24.03 -35.62 46.73
CA GLN A 223 24.17 -34.94 45.44
C GLN A 223 23.68 -35.80 44.26
N HIS A 224 23.80 -37.13 44.33
CA HIS A 224 23.32 -38.01 43.26
C HIS A 224 21.78 -38.08 43.25
N GLN A 225 21.14 -38.09 44.42
CA GLN A 225 19.68 -38.05 44.51
C GLN A 225 19.13 -36.69 44.07
N LEU A 226 19.87 -35.60 44.34
CA LEU A 226 19.54 -34.26 43.85
C LEU A 226 19.53 -34.19 42.32
N THR A 227 20.54 -34.74 41.64
CA THR A 227 20.60 -34.73 40.17
C THR A 227 19.52 -35.62 39.55
N LEU A 228 19.23 -36.79 40.12
CA LEU A 228 18.12 -37.63 39.68
C LEU A 228 16.76 -36.93 39.82
N ALA A 229 16.50 -36.30 40.95
CA ALA A 229 15.25 -35.60 41.20
C ALA A 229 15.07 -34.39 40.24
N ARG A 230 16.16 -33.68 39.90
CA ARG A 230 16.15 -32.62 38.88
C ARG A 230 15.85 -33.16 37.49
N LEU A 231 16.49 -34.27 37.10
CA LEU A 231 16.25 -34.92 35.80
C LEU A 231 14.79 -35.42 35.68
N ASP A 232 14.24 -36.01 36.73
CA ASP A 232 12.85 -36.46 36.76
C ASP A 232 11.87 -35.28 36.65
N TRP A 233 12.15 -34.18 37.35
CA TRP A 233 11.35 -32.96 37.24
C TRP A 233 11.39 -32.35 35.85
N GLU A 234 12.57 -32.22 35.24
CA GLU A 234 12.68 -31.71 33.87
C GLU A 234 12.01 -32.62 32.85
N LEU A 235 12.11 -33.94 33.03
CA LEU A 235 11.43 -34.89 32.17
C LEU A 235 9.90 -34.70 32.26
N GLU A 236 9.37 -34.53 33.46
CA GLU A 236 7.95 -34.27 33.67
C GLU A 236 7.52 -32.90 33.12
N GLN A 237 8.33 -31.86 33.33
CA GLN A 237 8.11 -30.54 32.73
C GLN A 237 8.10 -30.62 31.20
N ARG A 238 9.08 -31.28 30.58
CA ARG A 238 9.16 -31.45 29.12
C ARG A 238 7.97 -32.26 28.59
N LYS A 239 7.53 -33.30 29.30
CA LYS A 239 6.30 -34.04 28.94
C LYS A 239 5.07 -33.12 28.99
N ARG A 240 4.91 -32.35 30.07
CA ARG A 240 3.79 -31.43 30.23
C ARG A 240 3.78 -30.34 29.15
N LEU A 241 4.94 -29.77 28.84
CA LEU A 241 5.11 -28.79 27.78
C LEU A 241 4.84 -29.39 26.39
N ALA A 242 5.30 -30.61 26.12
CA ALA A 242 5.01 -31.31 24.87
C ALA A 242 3.51 -31.60 24.70
N GLU A 243 2.82 -32.01 25.77
CA GLU A 243 1.37 -32.21 25.79
C GLU A 243 0.63 -30.88 25.51
N GLN A 244 1.01 -29.81 26.20
CA GLN A 244 0.44 -28.46 26.00
C GLN A 244 0.70 -27.93 24.58
N TYR A 245 1.89 -28.16 24.04
CA TYR A 245 2.24 -27.77 22.68
C TYR A 245 1.41 -28.54 21.66
N LYS A 246 1.25 -29.86 21.84
CA LYS A 246 0.39 -30.70 20.99
C LYS A 246 -1.08 -30.26 21.04
N MET A 247 -1.61 -29.97 22.23
CA MET A 247 -2.96 -29.43 22.39
C MET A 247 -3.12 -28.07 21.72
N SER A 248 -2.12 -27.19 21.84
CA SER A 248 -2.12 -25.86 21.23
C SER A 248 -2.04 -25.93 19.69
N LEU A 249 -1.23 -26.84 19.14
CA LEU A 249 -1.17 -27.12 17.70
C LEU A 249 -2.53 -27.62 17.18
N ALA A 250 -3.15 -28.59 17.86
CA ALA A 250 -4.46 -29.09 17.48
C ALA A 250 -5.54 -27.97 17.52
N ARG A 251 -5.48 -27.08 18.52
CA ARG A 251 -6.37 -25.91 18.61
C ARG A 251 -6.11 -24.93 17.46
N LYS A 252 -4.85 -24.65 17.13
CA LYS A 252 -4.46 -23.80 16.01
C LYS A 252 -4.98 -24.35 14.69
N GLU A 253 -4.77 -25.64 14.41
CA GLU A 253 -5.28 -26.28 13.19
C GLU A 253 -6.82 -26.23 13.11
N LYS A 254 -7.52 -26.43 14.23
CA LYS A 254 -8.98 -26.35 14.27
C LYS A 254 -9.47 -24.93 13.96
N ILE A 255 -8.82 -23.90 14.52
CA ILE A 255 -9.14 -22.50 14.24
C ILE A 255 -8.82 -22.16 12.79
N GLN A 256 -7.68 -22.61 12.26
CA GLN A 256 -7.28 -22.37 10.88
C GLN A 256 -8.29 -22.95 9.89
N LYS A 257 -8.70 -24.22 10.09
CA LYS A 257 -9.75 -24.85 9.28
C LYS A 257 -11.08 -24.10 9.36
N ALA A 258 -11.45 -23.60 10.55
CA ALA A 258 -12.68 -22.80 10.71
C ALA A 258 -12.58 -21.44 9.99
N ILE A 259 -11.40 -20.82 9.95
CA ILE A 259 -11.16 -19.59 9.20
C ILE A 259 -11.23 -19.86 7.69
N GLU A 260 -10.61 -20.94 7.20
CA GLU A 260 -10.68 -21.34 5.79
C GLU A 260 -12.13 -21.62 5.36
N GLN A 261 -12.90 -22.38 6.14
CA GLN A 261 -14.33 -22.60 5.87
C GLN A 261 -15.13 -21.30 5.83
N LYS A 262 -14.89 -20.38 6.78
CA LYS A 262 -15.55 -19.07 6.77
C LYS A 262 -15.13 -18.21 5.59
N ARG A 263 -13.86 -18.27 5.18
CA ARG A 263 -13.36 -17.55 3.99
C ARG A 263 -13.98 -18.10 2.72
N GLU A 264 -14.06 -19.42 2.56
CA GLU A 264 -14.74 -20.05 1.43
C GLU A 264 -16.23 -19.69 1.39
N TYR A 265 -16.91 -19.69 2.55
CA TYR A 265 -18.29 -19.24 2.66
C TYR A 265 -18.46 -17.77 2.27
N LEU A 266 -17.59 -16.87 2.74
CA LEU A 266 -17.63 -15.45 2.35
C LEU A 266 -17.32 -15.26 0.86
N SER A 267 -16.35 -16.00 0.30
CA SER A 267 -16.00 -15.93 -1.11
C SER A 267 -17.09 -16.47 -2.04
N SER A 268 -17.92 -17.40 -1.55
CA SER A 268 -19.08 -17.92 -2.28
C SER A 268 -20.33 -17.03 -2.09
N LEU A 269 -20.44 -16.34 -0.96
CA LEU A 269 -21.52 -15.38 -0.69
C LEU A 269 -21.38 -14.10 -1.53
N GLN A 270 -20.17 -13.59 -1.72
CA GLN A 270 -19.89 -12.37 -2.48
C GLN A 270 -20.48 -12.38 -3.91
N PRO A 271 -20.25 -13.41 -4.76
CA PRO A 271 -20.87 -13.47 -6.08
C PRO A 271 -22.40 -13.67 -6.00
N GLY A 272 -22.91 -14.35 -4.97
CA GLY A 272 -24.36 -14.46 -4.72
C GLY A 272 -25.01 -13.10 -4.45
N LEU A 273 -24.41 -12.29 -3.58
CA LEU A 273 -24.85 -10.92 -3.30
C LEU A 273 -24.72 -10.02 -4.54
N GLN A 274 -23.63 -10.16 -5.30
CA GLN A 274 -23.40 -9.38 -6.51
C GLN A 274 -24.41 -9.71 -7.61
N ASN A 275 -24.81 -10.99 -7.73
CA ASN A 275 -25.89 -11.41 -8.63
C ASN A 275 -27.25 -10.85 -8.20
N ILE A 276 -27.56 -10.85 -6.90
CA ILE A 276 -28.80 -10.24 -6.38
C ILE A 276 -28.81 -8.73 -6.66
N MET A 277 -27.68 -8.06 -6.45
CA MET A 277 -27.52 -6.64 -6.73
C MET A 277 -27.75 -6.33 -8.20
N GLN A 278 -27.10 -7.07 -9.12
CA GLN A 278 -27.29 -6.95 -10.56
C GLN A 278 -28.73 -7.25 -11.00
N ALA A 279 -29.35 -8.29 -10.45
CA ALA A 279 -30.74 -8.63 -10.73
C ALA A 279 -31.74 -7.59 -10.20
N SER A 280 -31.37 -6.79 -9.20
CA SER A 280 -32.21 -5.74 -8.64
C SER A 280 -32.14 -4.42 -9.42
N LEU A 281 -31.11 -4.19 -10.25
CA LEU A 281 -30.94 -2.96 -11.04
C LEU A 281 -32.14 -2.64 -11.96
N PRO A 282 -32.71 -3.60 -12.73
CA PRO A 282 -33.85 -3.30 -13.61
C PRO A 282 -35.11 -2.89 -12.83
N VAL A 283 -35.29 -3.47 -11.64
CA VAL A 283 -36.42 -3.13 -10.75
C VAL A 283 -36.22 -1.75 -10.09
N GLN A 284 -34.98 -1.42 -9.71
CA GLN A 284 -34.63 -0.09 -9.21
C GLN A 284 -34.82 1.00 -10.28
N GLU A 285 -34.44 0.73 -11.52
CA GLU A 285 -34.67 1.61 -12.67
C GLU A 285 -36.16 1.78 -12.96
N TYR A 286 -36.94 0.69 -12.88
CA TYR A 286 -38.39 0.73 -13.11
C TYR A 286 -39.16 1.48 -12.02
N LEU A 287 -38.75 1.34 -10.76
CA LEU A 287 -39.36 2.04 -9.62
C LEU A 287 -38.79 3.46 -9.42
N ALA A 288 -37.77 3.85 -10.21
CA ALA A 288 -37.04 5.12 -10.07
C ALA A 288 -36.43 5.34 -8.66
N ILE A 289 -35.97 4.27 -8.01
CA ILE A 289 -35.32 4.31 -6.69
C ILE A 289 -33.90 3.74 -6.78
N PRO A 290 -32.90 4.53 -7.21
CA PRO A 290 -31.52 4.07 -7.32
C PRO A 290 -30.81 4.10 -5.94
N PHE A 291 -31.02 3.05 -5.13
CA PHE A 291 -30.44 2.94 -3.79
C PHE A 291 -28.91 2.92 -3.79
N GLU A 292 -28.27 2.24 -4.76
CA GLU A 292 -26.79 2.18 -4.84
C GLU A 292 -26.17 3.55 -5.12
N HIS A 293 -26.77 4.32 -6.03
CA HIS A 293 -26.25 5.62 -6.42
C HIS A 293 -26.37 6.62 -5.26
N MET A 294 -27.46 6.52 -4.50
CA MET A 294 -27.71 7.35 -3.31
C MET A 294 -26.81 6.95 -2.13
N GLN A 295 -26.54 5.65 -1.91
CA GLN A 295 -25.61 5.18 -0.89
C GLN A 295 -24.16 5.57 -1.20
N LYS A 296 -23.69 5.36 -2.45
CA LYS A 296 -22.33 5.76 -2.86
C LYS A 296 -22.14 7.27 -2.73
N GLN A 297 -23.14 8.07 -3.11
CA GLN A 297 -23.09 9.51 -2.88
C GLN A 297 -23.09 9.87 -1.39
N ALA A 298 -23.84 9.15 -0.55
CA ALA A 298 -23.86 9.38 0.89
C ALA A 298 -22.53 9.02 1.58
N GLU A 299 -21.86 7.94 1.16
CA GLU A 299 -20.52 7.58 1.65
C GLU A 299 -19.48 8.63 1.28
N VAL A 300 -19.47 9.09 0.02
CA VAL A 300 -18.57 10.16 -0.43
C VAL A 300 -18.91 11.49 0.27
N ALA A 301 -20.19 11.76 0.52
CA ALA A 301 -20.62 12.97 1.23
C ALA A 301 -20.10 13.07 2.67
N ARG A 302 -19.73 11.95 3.32
CA ARG A 302 -19.12 11.98 4.67
C ARG A 302 -17.76 12.67 4.68
N HIS A 303 -17.06 12.71 3.56
CA HIS A 303 -15.74 13.33 3.42
C HIS A 303 -15.82 14.78 2.87
N LEU A 304 -17.03 15.32 2.69
CA LEU A 304 -17.19 16.70 2.25
C LEU A 304 -16.95 17.69 3.41
N PRO A 305 -16.32 18.85 3.14
CA PRO A 305 -16.27 19.96 4.07
C PRO A 305 -17.67 20.41 4.50
N PRO A 306 -17.85 20.90 5.74
CA PRO A 306 -19.16 21.29 6.23
C PRO A 306 -19.94 22.24 5.30
N PRO A 307 -19.34 23.28 4.68
CA PRO A 307 -20.08 24.15 3.76
C PRO A 307 -20.54 23.46 2.48
N LEU A 308 -19.74 22.54 1.92
CA LEU A 308 -20.12 21.76 0.74
C LEU A 308 -21.17 20.70 1.08
N TYR A 309 -21.12 20.13 2.28
CA TYR A 309 -22.14 19.20 2.76
C TYR A 309 -23.50 19.88 2.95
N VAL A 310 -23.52 21.08 3.58
CA VAL A 310 -24.77 21.87 3.70
C VAL A 310 -25.34 22.18 2.32
N LEU A 311 -24.48 22.60 1.38
CA LEU A 311 -24.89 22.88 0.01
C LEU A 311 -25.46 21.63 -0.68
N LEU A 312 -24.83 20.46 -0.53
CA LEU A 312 -25.31 19.18 -1.08
C LEU A 312 -26.70 18.83 -0.57
N VAL A 313 -26.88 18.87 0.76
CA VAL A 313 -28.15 18.51 1.41
C VAL A 313 -29.26 19.47 0.95
N GLN A 314 -28.98 20.77 0.92
CA GLN A 314 -29.97 21.78 0.56
C GLN A 314 -30.31 21.78 -0.94
N ALA A 315 -29.31 21.61 -1.80
CA ALA A 315 -29.54 21.49 -3.25
C ALA A 315 -30.29 20.20 -3.57
N GLY A 316 -29.94 19.08 -2.92
CA GLY A 316 -30.67 17.81 -3.03
C GLY A 316 -32.12 17.92 -2.55
N ALA A 317 -32.35 18.53 -1.39
CA ALA A 317 -33.69 18.76 -0.85
C ALA A 317 -34.54 19.63 -1.77
N TYR A 318 -33.99 20.73 -2.29
CA TYR A 318 -34.69 21.60 -3.24
C TYR A 318 -35.01 20.88 -4.57
N GLY A 319 -34.07 20.08 -5.08
CA GLY A 319 -34.29 19.29 -6.30
C GLY A 319 -35.41 18.25 -6.14
N GLN A 320 -35.50 17.61 -4.98
CA GLN A 320 -36.57 16.65 -4.68
C GLN A 320 -37.92 17.32 -4.42
N ALA A 321 -37.94 18.45 -3.70
CA ALA A 321 -39.16 19.09 -3.25
C ALA A 321 -39.79 20.02 -4.29
N CYS A 322 -38.98 20.78 -5.03
CA CYS A 322 -39.45 21.90 -5.84
C CYS A 322 -39.08 21.79 -7.32
N ASP A 323 -37.91 21.25 -7.66
CA ASP A 323 -37.35 21.35 -9.01
C ASP A 323 -36.63 20.09 -9.49
N LYS A 324 -37.35 19.22 -10.21
CA LYS A 324 -36.80 17.98 -10.78
C LYS A 324 -35.74 18.21 -11.87
N ASN A 325 -35.57 19.45 -12.35
CA ASN A 325 -34.58 19.81 -13.37
C ASN A 325 -33.25 20.29 -12.76
N LEU A 326 -33.04 20.04 -11.47
CA LEU A 326 -31.78 20.25 -10.77
C LEU A 326 -31.14 18.89 -10.48
N SER A 327 -29.88 18.71 -10.88
CA SER A 327 -29.09 17.54 -10.52
C SER A 327 -27.82 17.94 -9.79
N VAL A 328 -27.43 17.16 -8.79
CA VAL A 328 -26.24 17.39 -7.96
C VAL A 328 -25.32 16.17 -8.04
N SER A 329 -24.03 16.41 -8.21
CA SER A 329 -22.99 15.37 -8.19
C SER A 329 -21.77 15.84 -7.42
N ILE A 330 -21.04 14.89 -6.84
CA ILE A 330 -19.76 15.13 -6.15
C ILE A 330 -18.64 14.72 -7.10
N SER A 331 -17.66 15.59 -7.29
CA SER A 331 -16.49 15.36 -8.14
C SER A 331 -15.20 15.60 -7.39
N GLY A 332 -14.19 14.74 -7.58
CA GLY A 332 -12.87 14.90 -6.98
C GLY A 332 -12.23 13.59 -6.55
N ASP A 333 -11.09 13.70 -5.88
CA ASP A 333 -10.34 12.55 -5.34
C ASP A 333 -10.85 12.19 -3.93
N VAL A 334 -11.43 11.00 -3.81
CA VAL A 334 -11.99 10.48 -2.56
C VAL A 334 -10.90 10.00 -1.61
N ASP A 335 -9.77 9.52 -2.12
CA ASP A 335 -8.69 8.97 -1.31
C ASP A 335 -7.85 10.09 -0.69
N GLU A 336 -7.60 11.18 -1.43
CA GLU A 336 -7.00 12.40 -0.85
C GLU A 336 -7.92 13.01 0.24
N ALA A 337 -9.24 13.02 0.01
CA ALA A 337 -10.20 13.51 0.99
C ALA A 337 -10.25 12.64 2.26
N LYS A 338 -10.14 11.31 2.11
CA LYS A 338 -10.03 10.39 3.26
C LYS A 338 -8.77 10.66 4.07
N ALA A 339 -7.63 10.90 3.41
CA ALA A 339 -6.38 11.24 4.07
C ALA A 339 -6.47 12.54 4.88
N LEU A 340 -7.16 13.57 4.35
CA LEU A 340 -7.42 14.84 5.05
C LEU A 340 -8.40 14.69 6.22
N SER A 341 -9.30 13.70 6.19
CA SER A 341 -10.29 13.46 7.24
C SER A 341 -9.78 12.61 8.41
N ARG A 342 -8.61 11.96 8.27
CA ARG A 342 -7.97 11.30 9.41
C ARG A 342 -7.43 12.40 10.33
N PRO A 343 -7.82 12.44 11.62
CA PRO A 343 -7.12 13.29 12.56
C PRO A 343 -5.64 12.89 12.54
N PRO A 344 -4.70 13.82 12.80
CA PRO A 344 -3.33 13.44 13.07
C PRO A 344 -3.36 12.61 14.37
N GLU A 345 -3.49 11.30 14.26
CA GLU A 345 -3.14 10.39 15.34
C GLU A 345 -1.64 10.54 15.56
N ASP A 346 -1.30 10.84 16.80
CA ASP A 346 0.03 10.89 17.40
C ASP A 346 1.15 10.36 16.50
N SER A 347 1.81 11.27 15.79
CA SER A 347 3.20 11.05 15.41
C SER A 347 4.04 11.12 16.69
N GLN A 348 3.99 10.03 17.47
CA GLN A 348 5.09 9.70 18.36
C GLN A 348 6.34 9.55 17.51
N ASP A 349 7.41 10.17 18.02
CA ASP A 349 8.75 10.12 17.50
C ASP A 349 9.19 8.66 17.28
N ASP A 350 9.18 8.21 16.04
CA ASP A 350 9.99 7.06 15.59
C ASP A 350 11.03 7.58 14.58
N GLU A 351 12.00 8.32 15.13
CA GLU A 351 13.38 8.33 14.60
C GLU A 351 13.93 6.90 14.71
N SER A 352 13.54 6.04 13.78
CA SER A 352 14.19 4.75 13.59
C SER A 352 15.20 4.88 12.47
N ASP A 353 16.41 5.16 12.91
CA ASP A 353 17.69 4.97 12.26
C ASP A 353 17.67 3.76 11.31
N SER A 354 17.97 4.00 10.04
CA SER A 354 18.27 2.96 9.07
C SER A 354 19.33 3.49 8.14
N ASP A 355 20.57 3.27 8.59
CA ASP A 355 21.78 3.21 7.80
C ASP A 355 21.54 2.44 6.50
N ALA A 356 21.57 3.16 5.39
CA ALA A 356 21.84 2.62 4.08
C ALA A 356 22.60 3.67 3.28
N GLU A 357 23.92 3.72 3.51
CA GLU A 357 24.84 4.25 2.51
C GLU A 357 24.72 3.40 1.24
N GLU A 358 24.30 3.99 0.13
CA GLU A 358 25.03 3.88 -1.15
C GLU A 358 24.51 4.90 -2.18
N GLU A 359 25.42 5.79 -2.55
CA GLU A 359 25.57 6.51 -3.82
C GLU A 359 24.34 7.16 -4.50
N GLN A 360 24.25 8.49 -4.36
CA GLN A 360 24.18 9.33 -5.56
C GLN A 360 24.83 10.71 -5.36
N GLN A 361 25.89 10.91 -6.12
CA GLN A 361 26.72 12.09 -6.19
C GLN A 361 25.96 13.31 -6.75
N ASN A 362 26.35 14.49 -6.25
CA ASN A 362 26.25 15.79 -6.91
C ASN A 362 24.83 16.29 -7.26
N THR A 363 24.32 17.23 -6.44
CA THR A 363 24.13 18.62 -6.89
C THR A 363 23.90 19.55 -5.70
N LYS A 364 24.86 20.45 -5.49
CA LYS A 364 24.76 21.80 -4.90
C LYS A 364 23.50 22.10 -4.07
N ARG A 365 23.68 22.16 -2.75
CA ARG A 365 22.85 22.93 -1.80
C ARG A 365 22.58 24.34 -2.37
N ARG A 366 21.41 24.55 -2.96
CA ARG A 366 20.83 25.89 -3.11
C ARG A 366 20.13 26.23 -1.80
N ARG A 367 20.62 27.25 -1.10
CA ARG A 367 19.80 28.02 -0.15
C ARG A 367 18.50 28.37 -0.87
N ALA A 368 17.36 27.88 -0.37
CA ALA A 368 16.07 28.34 -0.85
C ALA A 368 16.00 29.85 -0.64
N THR A 369 15.93 30.60 -1.73
CA THR A 369 15.68 32.04 -1.74
C THR A 369 14.31 32.28 -1.08
N LEU A 370 14.21 33.25 -0.16
CA LEU A 370 12.98 33.63 0.57
C LEU A 370 11.71 33.71 -0.30
N GLY A 371 11.85 34.04 -1.59
CA GLY A 371 10.74 34.06 -2.55
C GLY A 371 10.10 32.68 -2.82
N VAL A 372 10.88 31.60 -2.86
CA VAL A 372 10.36 30.23 -3.10
C VAL A 372 9.52 29.76 -1.92
N GLN A 373 9.94 30.10 -0.69
CA GLN A 373 9.18 29.79 0.52
C GLN A 373 7.86 30.56 0.63
N LEU A 374 7.79 31.79 0.10
CA LEU A 374 6.56 32.57 0.08
C LEU A 374 5.58 32.04 -0.96
N ASP A 375 6.06 31.60 -2.12
CA ASP A 375 5.20 30.99 -3.15
C ASP A 375 4.62 29.64 -2.72
N ASP A 376 5.39 28.82 -2.01
CA ASP A 376 4.88 27.58 -1.41
C ASP A 376 3.82 27.88 -0.34
N LYS A 377 4.04 28.90 0.51
CA LYS A 377 3.04 29.36 1.48
C LYS A 377 1.78 29.91 0.82
N ARG A 378 1.91 30.61 -0.32
CA ARG A 378 0.76 31.10 -1.10
C ARG A 378 -0.05 29.93 -1.68
N LYS A 379 0.62 28.94 -2.28
CA LYS A 379 -0.03 27.75 -2.81
C LYS A 379 -0.74 26.96 -1.72
N GLU A 380 -0.11 26.80 -0.56
CA GLU A 380 -0.75 26.13 0.58
C GLU A 380 -1.97 26.90 1.07
N MET A 381 -1.88 28.22 1.22
CA MET A 381 -3.03 29.04 1.63
C MET A 381 -4.18 29.02 0.59
N LEU A 382 -3.87 28.93 -0.70
CA LEU A 382 -4.85 28.82 -1.79
C LEU A 382 -5.27 27.38 -2.10
N ARG A 383 -4.87 26.40 -1.26
CA ARG A 383 -5.16 24.99 -1.47
C ARG A 383 -6.66 24.72 -1.49
N ARG A 384 -7.11 24.06 -2.56
CA ARG A 384 -8.49 23.59 -2.71
C ARG A 384 -8.68 22.28 -1.96
N HIS A 385 -9.88 22.10 -1.46
CA HIS A 385 -10.32 20.78 -1.06
C HIS A 385 -10.40 19.84 -2.28
N PRO A 386 -9.93 18.58 -2.16
CA PRO A 386 -9.89 17.63 -3.28
C PRO A 386 -11.29 17.25 -3.80
N LEU A 387 -12.31 17.28 -2.93
CA LEU A 387 -13.71 17.16 -3.32
C LEU A 387 -14.33 18.52 -3.62
N SER A 388 -15.14 18.52 -4.67
CA SER A 388 -15.92 19.64 -5.20
C SER A 388 -17.34 19.18 -5.51
N LEU A 389 -18.26 20.13 -5.64
CA LEU A 389 -19.66 19.86 -5.88
C LEU A 389 -20.11 20.47 -7.20
N CYS A 390 -20.78 19.69 -8.04
CA CYS A 390 -21.34 20.15 -9.31
C CYS A 390 -22.87 20.22 -9.19
N VAL A 391 -23.45 21.39 -9.47
CA VAL A 391 -24.90 21.57 -9.60
C VAL A 391 -25.23 21.93 -11.03
N ASP A 392 -26.08 21.13 -11.65
CA ASP A 392 -26.54 21.34 -13.02
C ASP A 392 -28.01 21.79 -13.00
N LEU A 393 -28.26 22.95 -13.61
CA LEU A 393 -29.61 23.51 -13.77
C LEU A 393 -30.03 23.40 -15.23
N LYS A 394 -30.97 22.48 -15.52
CA LYS A 394 -31.54 22.30 -16.87
C LYS A 394 -32.70 23.25 -17.08
N CYS A 395 -32.60 24.14 -18.05
CA CYS A 395 -33.67 25.07 -18.44
C CYS A 395 -34.65 24.43 -19.43
N LYS A 396 -35.84 25.01 -19.55
CA LYS A 396 -36.92 24.50 -20.42
C LYS A 396 -36.57 24.50 -21.91
N ASP A 397 -35.62 25.33 -22.31
CA ASP A 397 -35.10 25.47 -23.67
C ASP A 397 -34.02 24.41 -24.01
N GLY A 398 -33.73 23.49 -23.09
CA GLY A 398 -32.71 22.45 -23.23
C GLY A 398 -31.31 22.89 -22.82
N SER A 399 -31.09 24.18 -22.55
CA SER A 399 -29.82 24.73 -22.09
C SER A 399 -29.52 24.29 -20.65
N VAL A 400 -28.25 24.04 -20.33
CA VAL A 400 -27.81 23.61 -18.99
C VAL A 400 -26.78 24.59 -18.45
N LEU A 401 -27.01 25.09 -17.23
CA LEU A 401 -26.02 25.84 -16.46
C LEU A 401 -25.33 24.90 -15.49
N HIS A 402 -24.03 24.69 -15.69
CA HIS A 402 -23.16 23.91 -14.81
C HIS A 402 -22.47 24.84 -13.81
N LEU A 403 -22.58 24.51 -12.52
CA LEU A 403 -22.00 25.26 -11.41
C LEU A 403 -21.03 24.35 -10.66
N PHE A 404 -19.74 24.65 -10.70
CA PHE A 404 -18.71 23.91 -9.99
C PHE A 404 -18.31 24.68 -8.73
N PHE A 405 -18.68 24.15 -7.56
CA PHE A 405 -18.36 24.71 -6.27
C PHE A 405 -17.10 24.08 -5.71
N TYR A 406 -16.12 24.92 -5.39
CA TYR A 406 -14.88 24.53 -4.72
C TYR A 406 -14.84 25.15 -3.32
N TYR A 407 -14.07 24.52 -2.42
CA TYR A 407 -13.86 25.02 -1.07
C TYR A 407 -12.37 25.26 -0.83
N LEU A 408 -12.03 26.46 -0.38
CA LEU A 408 -10.68 26.85 0.02
C LEU A 408 -10.56 26.71 1.54
N MET A 409 -9.92 25.62 1.98
CA MET A 409 -9.91 25.21 3.39
C MET A 409 -9.25 26.24 4.32
N ASN A 410 -8.13 26.82 3.90
CA ASN A 410 -7.35 27.75 4.71
C ASN A 410 -7.95 29.17 4.75
N LEU A 411 -8.74 29.52 3.73
CA LEU A 411 -9.45 30.81 3.62
C LEU A 411 -10.90 30.74 4.12
N ASN A 412 -11.42 29.54 4.39
CA ASN A 412 -12.79 29.27 4.76
C ASN A 412 -13.82 29.98 3.86
N ILE A 413 -13.66 29.82 2.54
CA ILE A 413 -14.57 30.39 1.53
C ILE A 413 -14.91 29.36 0.46
N LEU A 414 -16.13 29.45 -0.04
CA LEU A 414 -16.55 28.74 -1.25
C LEU A 414 -16.30 29.59 -2.49
N THR A 415 -15.93 28.96 -3.60
CA THR A 415 -15.83 29.61 -4.91
C THR A 415 -16.68 28.86 -5.92
N VAL A 416 -17.13 29.56 -6.96
CA VAL A 416 -17.90 28.94 -8.04
C VAL A 416 -17.26 29.21 -9.40
N LYS A 417 -17.22 28.19 -10.25
CA LYS A 417 -16.99 28.33 -11.70
C LYS A 417 -18.25 27.95 -12.45
N THR A 418 -18.50 28.64 -13.56
CA THR A 418 -19.67 28.36 -14.40
C THR A 418 -19.29 27.88 -15.78
N LYS A 419 -20.14 27.01 -16.34
CA LYS A 419 -20.09 26.64 -17.74
C LYS A 419 -21.52 26.53 -18.26
N VAL A 420 -21.78 27.10 -19.43
CA VAL A 420 -23.08 27.00 -20.10
C VAL A 420 -22.95 26.02 -21.25
N SER A 421 -23.87 25.05 -21.30
CA SER A 421 -24.00 24.11 -22.42
C SER A 421 -25.34 24.36 -23.09
N THR A 422 -25.33 24.71 -24.37
CA THR A 422 -26.55 24.93 -25.17
C THR A 422 -26.75 23.82 -26.18
N THR A 423 -28.01 23.55 -26.54
CA THR A 423 -28.37 22.51 -27.52
C THR A 423 -28.08 22.92 -28.96
N THR A 424 -27.90 24.21 -29.20
CA THR A 424 -27.53 24.80 -30.49
C THR A 424 -26.23 25.57 -30.32
N ASP A 425 -25.37 25.49 -31.33
CA ASP A 425 -24.15 26.29 -31.39
C ASP A 425 -24.55 27.77 -31.51
N LEU A 426 -24.19 28.56 -30.50
CA LEU A 426 -24.48 29.99 -30.42
C LEU A 426 -23.42 30.85 -31.12
N SER A 427 -22.70 30.29 -32.08
CA SER A 427 -21.70 31.00 -32.88
C SER A 427 -22.37 31.97 -33.86
N GLY A 428 -22.20 33.28 -33.67
CA GLY A 428 -22.61 34.24 -34.70
C GLY A 428 -22.65 35.73 -34.33
N ALA A 429 -22.79 36.10 -33.05
CA ALA A 429 -22.91 37.51 -32.67
C ALA A 429 -21.65 38.04 -31.99
N VAL A 430 -20.94 38.97 -32.64
CA VAL A 430 -19.67 39.54 -32.12
C VAL A 430 -19.90 40.33 -30.84
N SER A 431 -21.01 41.07 -30.77
CA SER A 431 -21.45 41.88 -29.63
C SER A 431 -21.97 41.03 -28.47
N ALA A 432 -22.15 39.71 -28.66
CA ALA A 432 -22.62 38.80 -27.62
C ALA A 432 -21.48 38.09 -26.87
N GLY A 433 -20.21 38.33 -27.23
CA GLY A 433 -19.05 37.61 -26.66
C GLY A 433 -18.95 37.67 -25.13
N GLU A 434 -19.31 38.79 -24.52
CA GLU A 434 -19.28 38.95 -23.06
C GLU A 434 -20.54 38.41 -22.34
N LEU A 435 -21.60 38.06 -23.07
CA LEU A 435 -22.88 37.68 -22.45
C LEU A 435 -22.83 36.29 -21.80
N LEU A 436 -22.13 35.36 -22.42
CA LEU A 436 -22.01 33.96 -21.97
C LEU A 436 -20.60 33.63 -21.46
N ASN A 437 -19.74 34.63 -21.26
CA ASN A 437 -18.42 34.43 -20.68
C ASN A 437 -18.56 33.87 -19.25
N SER A 438 -17.90 32.74 -19.01
CA SER A 438 -17.89 32.01 -17.74
C SER A 438 -17.42 32.84 -16.54
N GLU A 439 -16.63 33.89 -16.76
CA GLU A 439 -16.10 34.76 -15.70
C GLU A 439 -17.05 35.91 -15.32
N SER A 440 -17.95 36.32 -16.21
CA SER A 440 -18.81 37.50 -15.98
C SER A 440 -20.31 37.18 -15.89
N LEU A 441 -20.71 35.96 -16.27
CA LEU A 441 -22.10 35.53 -16.36
C LEU A 441 -22.91 35.77 -15.08
N LEU A 442 -22.31 35.46 -13.93
CA LEU A 442 -22.96 35.54 -12.62
C LEU A 442 -22.66 36.81 -11.83
N ASN A 443 -21.93 37.76 -12.42
CA ASN A 443 -21.63 39.03 -11.75
C ASN A 443 -22.91 39.77 -11.39
N CYS A 444 -22.93 40.38 -10.21
CA CYS A 444 -24.05 41.15 -9.70
C CYS A 444 -25.37 40.35 -9.70
N LEU A 445 -25.35 39.04 -9.44
CA LEU A 445 -26.58 38.26 -9.20
C LEU A 445 -27.34 38.84 -8.00
N TYR A 446 -26.61 39.14 -6.93
CA TYR A 446 -27.06 40.00 -5.84
C TYR A 446 -26.50 41.42 -6.07
N ALA A 447 -27.16 42.43 -5.49
CA ALA A 447 -26.72 43.82 -5.63
C ALA A 447 -25.29 43.99 -5.11
N SER A 448 -24.43 44.63 -5.91
CA SER A 448 -23.04 44.97 -5.56
C SER A 448 -22.13 43.77 -5.25
N ASP A 449 -22.47 42.56 -5.72
CA ASP A 449 -21.65 41.36 -5.56
C ASP A 449 -20.87 41.05 -6.85
N HIS A 450 -19.61 41.49 -6.88
CA HIS A 450 -18.73 41.37 -8.05
C HIS A 450 -17.89 40.09 -8.05
N GLY A 451 -17.79 39.37 -6.93
CA GLY A 451 -17.01 38.12 -6.82
C GLY A 451 -15.52 38.29 -7.10
N LYS A 452 -14.94 39.46 -6.80
CA LYS A 452 -13.49 39.74 -6.92
C LYS A 452 -12.78 39.87 -5.56
N GLU A 453 -13.55 40.17 -4.51
CA GLU A 453 -13.04 40.31 -3.14
C GLU A 453 -13.49 39.13 -2.29
N THR A 454 -12.69 38.79 -1.28
CA THR A 454 -13.04 37.71 -0.35
C THR A 454 -14.10 38.18 0.65
N PRO A 455 -15.24 37.46 0.79
CA PRO A 455 -16.28 37.83 1.75
C PRO A 455 -15.84 37.78 3.22
N ASN A 456 -14.81 36.98 3.55
CA ASN A 456 -14.29 36.83 4.91
C ASN A 456 -13.26 37.93 5.23
N PRO A 457 -13.51 38.83 6.21
CA PRO A 457 -12.56 39.87 6.60
C PRO A 457 -11.22 39.32 7.12
N ALA A 458 -11.22 38.11 7.70
CA ALA A 458 -10.00 37.48 8.21
C ALA A 458 -8.96 37.23 7.10
N ASN A 459 -9.43 37.00 5.87
CA ASN A 459 -8.56 36.70 4.73
C ASN A 459 -7.67 37.90 4.37
N ARG A 460 -8.12 39.13 4.66
CA ARG A 460 -7.29 40.33 4.46
C ARG A 460 -6.01 40.28 5.29
N TYR A 461 -6.08 39.82 6.53
CA TYR A 461 -4.92 39.66 7.40
C TYR A 461 -4.05 38.46 7.00
N GLN A 462 -4.67 37.38 6.51
CA GLN A 462 -3.94 36.21 6.01
C GLN A 462 -3.17 36.54 4.73
N PHE A 463 -3.77 37.33 3.82
CA PHE A 463 -3.14 37.78 2.57
C PHE A 463 -1.95 38.70 2.83
N ASP A 464 -2.07 39.62 3.79
CA ASP A 464 -0.95 40.50 4.18
C ASP A 464 0.27 39.70 4.69
N LYS A 465 0.03 38.61 5.45
CA LYS A 465 1.11 37.72 5.93
C LYS A 465 1.87 36.98 4.83
N VAL A 466 1.25 36.73 3.68
CA VAL A 466 1.88 36.01 2.54
C VAL A 466 2.12 36.90 1.32
N GLY A 467 1.89 38.21 1.46
CA GLY A 467 2.07 39.21 0.41
C GLY A 467 1.16 38.99 -0.81
N ILE A 468 -0.11 38.64 -0.60
CA ILE A 468 -1.14 38.68 -1.65
C ILE A 468 -1.85 40.04 -1.58
N THR A 469 -1.85 40.77 -2.69
CA THR A 469 -2.47 42.10 -2.79
C THR A 469 -3.98 42.03 -3.07
N THR A 470 -4.37 41.13 -3.97
CA THR A 470 -5.73 41.07 -4.52
C THR A 470 -6.11 39.63 -4.83
N PHE A 471 -7.32 39.22 -4.45
CA PHE A 471 -7.82 37.88 -4.79
C PHE A 471 -8.20 37.76 -6.27
N GLY A 472 -8.49 38.90 -6.92
CA GLY A 472 -8.89 38.99 -8.33
C GLY A 472 -7.97 38.24 -9.29
N ASP A 473 -6.67 38.24 -9.03
CA ASP A 473 -5.67 37.59 -9.89
C ASP A 473 -5.77 36.06 -9.89
N TYR A 474 -6.38 35.49 -8.85
CA TYR A 474 -6.56 34.05 -8.68
C TYR A 474 -7.97 33.57 -9.02
N VAL A 475 -8.89 34.47 -9.40
CA VAL A 475 -10.30 34.15 -9.66
C VAL A 475 -10.46 33.25 -10.89
N SER A 476 -9.71 33.49 -11.98
CA SER A 476 -9.75 32.65 -13.18
C SER A 476 -9.39 31.19 -12.87
N ASP A 477 -8.45 30.98 -11.93
CA ASP A 477 -8.03 29.66 -11.49
C ASP A 477 -8.98 29.07 -10.46
N LEU A 478 -9.24 29.77 -9.35
CA LEU A 478 -9.94 29.26 -8.16
C LEU A 478 -11.47 29.38 -8.25
N GLY A 479 -12.00 30.23 -9.11
CA GLY A 479 -13.42 30.60 -9.19
C GLY A 479 -13.78 31.83 -8.36
N HIS A 480 -15.01 32.31 -8.54
CA HIS A 480 -15.49 33.54 -7.91
C HIS A 480 -16.06 33.30 -6.50
N PRO A 481 -15.60 34.02 -5.46
CA PRO A 481 -16.10 33.91 -4.10
C PRO A 481 -17.31 34.83 -3.87
N PHE A 482 -18.40 34.64 -4.62
CA PHE A 482 -19.59 35.48 -4.44
C PHE A 482 -20.21 35.31 -3.04
N VAL A 483 -20.87 36.36 -2.55
CA VAL A 483 -21.55 36.36 -1.24
C VAL A 483 -22.72 35.40 -1.22
N TRP A 484 -23.48 35.30 -2.31
CA TRP A 484 -24.60 34.36 -2.40
C TRP A 484 -24.14 32.90 -2.34
N VAL A 485 -22.94 32.58 -2.85
CA VAL A 485 -22.36 31.23 -2.76
C VAL A 485 -22.09 30.85 -1.31
N GLN A 486 -21.53 31.78 -0.52
CA GLN A 486 -21.30 31.56 0.91
C GLN A 486 -22.62 31.29 1.65
N LYS A 487 -23.66 32.08 1.35
CA LYS A 487 -24.99 31.92 1.94
C LYS A 487 -25.60 30.56 1.62
N LEU A 488 -25.43 30.05 0.40
CA LEU A 488 -25.88 28.70 0.04
C LEU A 488 -25.07 27.60 0.75
N GLY A 489 -23.80 27.84 1.07
CA GLY A 489 -22.98 26.96 1.90
C GLY A 489 -23.24 27.08 3.41
N GLY A 490 -24.16 27.96 3.84
CA GLY A 490 -24.43 28.20 5.25
C GLY A 490 -23.40 29.08 5.98
N LEU A 491 -22.45 29.67 5.24
CA LEU A 491 -21.44 30.60 5.74
C LEU A 491 -22.01 32.03 5.70
N GLN A 492 -21.92 32.73 6.83
CA GLN A 492 -22.34 34.13 6.95
C GLN A 492 -21.14 34.98 7.38
N PHE A 493 -20.77 35.90 6.51
CA PHE A 493 -19.77 36.93 6.82
C PHE A 493 -20.52 38.25 7.00
N SER A 494 -20.28 38.93 8.12
CA SER A 494 -20.93 40.19 8.45
C SER A 494 -20.56 41.27 7.42
N SER A 495 -21.45 41.51 6.47
CA SER A 495 -21.37 42.66 5.56
C SER A 495 -22.44 43.66 5.99
N GLY A 496 -22.05 44.68 6.75
CA GLY A 496 -22.65 46.02 6.89
C GLY A 496 -24.16 46.25 7.04
N GLY A 497 -25.03 45.25 7.03
CA GLY A 497 -26.49 45.39 6.99
C GLY A 497 -27.21 44.36 7.86
N ALA A 498 -28.36 44.79 8.40
CA ALA A 498 -29.13 44.19 9.49
C ALA A 498 -29.18 42.65 9.55
N GLN A 499 -29.08 42.16 10.79
CA GLN A 499 -28.97 40.76 11.18
C GLN A 499 -30.14 39.90 10.72
N SER A 500 -29.82 38.79 10.07
CA SER A 500 -30.58 37.55 10.21
C SER A 500 -29.71 36.60 11.02
N GLY A 501 -30.17 36.17 12.19
CA GLY A 501 -29.45 35.25 13.10
C GLY A 501 -29.48 33.80 12.63
N LEU A 502 -29.72 33.55 11.34
CA LEU A 502 -29.79 32.21 10.77
C LEU A 502 -28.39 31.76 10.35
N THR A 503 -27.89 30.67 10.92
CA THR A 503 -26.59 30.09 10.55
C THR A 503 -26.74 28.67 10.01
N GLY A 504 -25.84 28.26 9.12
CA GLY A 504 -25.81 26.88 8.60
C GLY A 504 -27.00 26.55 7.69
N SER A 505 -27.67 25.43 7.97
CA SER A 505 -28.70 24.84 7.11
C SER A 505 -29.91 25.77 6.86
N ALA A 506 -30.33 26.53 7.88
CA ALA A 506 -31.48 27.45 7.77
C ALA A 506 -31.19 28.68 6.89
N LEU A 507 -29.95 29.18 6.92
CA LEU A 507 -29.51 30.27 6.04
C LEU A 507 -29.57 29.82 4.58
N SER A 508 -29.03 28.63 4.29
CA SER A 508 -29.01 28.08 2.94
C SER A 508 -30.43 27.82 2.42
N ALA A 509 -31.29 27.16 3.21
CA ALA A 509 -32.67 26.86 2.84
C ALA A 509 -33.47 28.12 2.44
N SER A 510 -33.36 29.20 3.22
CA SER A 510 -34.07 30.47 2.94
C SER A 510 -33.60 31.18 1.66
N HIS A 511 -32.36 30.94 1.22
CA HIS A 511 -31.78 31.57 0.03
C HIS A 511 -31.79 30.65 -1.20
N MET A 512 -31.96 29.34 -1.02
CA MET A 512 -31.86 28.33 -2.08
C MET A 512 -32.84 28.61 -3.22
N GLU A 513 -34.14 28.67 -2.92
CA GLU A 513 -35.18 28.89 -3.93
C GLU A 513 -34.98 30.21 -4.68
N ARG A 514 -34.74 31.31 -3.94
CA ARG A 514 -34.53 32.63 -4.51
C ARG A 514 -33.33 32.64 -5.46
N THR A 515 -32.22 32.05 -5.05
CA THR A 515 -30.98 32.06 -5.82
C THR A 515 -31.11 31.17 -7.05
N MET A 516 -31.72 30.00 -6.94
CA MET A 516 -31.98 29.13 -8.09
C MET A 516 -32.89 29.80 -9.12
N LYS A 517 -33.94 30.52 -8.68
CA LYS A 517 -34.79 31.33 -9.58
C LYS A 517 -34.01 32.44 -10.29
N LEU A 518 -33.13 33.16 -9.56
CA LEU A 518 -32.29 34.20 -10.14
C LEU A 518 -31.27 33.65 -11.15
N LEU A 519 -30.66 32.49 -10.87
CA LEU A 519 -29.73 31.83 -11.79
C LEU A 519 -30.43 31.41 -13.09
N ARG A 520 -31.63 30.81 -12.99
CA ARG A 520 -32.44 30.47 -14.17
C ARG A 520 -32.84 31.71 -14.95
N GLY A 521 -33.32 32.76 -14.26
CA GLY A 521 -33.68 34.04 -14.88
C GLY A 521 -32.49 34.69 -15.58
N ARG A 522 -31.31 34.67 -14.97
CA ARG A 522 -30.06 35.18 -15.55
C ARG A 522 -29.70 34.45 -16.84
N LEU A 523 -29.69 33.12 -16.82
CA LEU A 523 -29.38 32.34 -18.01
C LEU A 523 -30.39 32.62 -19.14
N GLN A 524 -31.68 32.61 -18.83
CA GLN A 524 -32.74 32.93 -19.82
C GLN A 524 -32.59 34.33 -20.40
N ALA A 525 -32.28 35.32 -19.57
CA ALA A 525 -32.07 36.70 -20.01
C ALA A 525 -30.85 36.83 -20.92
N ARG A 526 -29.73 36.18 -20.58
CA ARG A 526 -28.50 36.21 -21.40
C ARG A 526 -28.69 35.49 -22.74
N LEU A 527 -29.39 34.36 -22.76
CA LEU A 527 -29.72 33.64 -24.00
C LEU A 527 -30.70 34.44 -24.88
N ALA A 528 -31.68 35.12 -24.28
CA ALA A 528 -32.58 36.00 -25.01
C ALA A 528 -31.84 37.20 -25.61
N LEU A 529 -30.98 37.86 -24.83
CA LEU A 529 -30.11 38.94 -25.30
C LEU A 529 -29.19 38.48 -26.43
N HIS A 530 -28.61 37.28 -26.31
CA HIS A 530 -27.78 36.71 -27.37
C HIS A 530 -28.55 36.60 -28.70
N LYS A 531 -29.78 36.07 -28.66
CA LYS A 531 -30.65 35.99 -29.84
C LYS A 531 -31.01 37.38 -30.39
N GLN A 532 -31.29 38.34 -29.51
CA GLN A 532 -31.58 39.72 -29.89
C GLN A 532 -30.38 40.39 -30.53
N PHE A 533 -29.18 40.27 -29.96
CA PHE A 533 -27.95 40.87 -30.50
C PHE A 533 -27.62 40.32 -31.88
N SER A 534 -27.78 39.01 -32.08
CA SER A 534 -27.63 38.41 -33.41
C SER A 534 -28.55 39.07 -34.43
N SER A 535 -29.82 39.36 -34.09
CA SER A 535 -30.73 40.09 -34.97
C SER A 535 -30.33 41.56 -35.17
N LEU A 536 -29.93 42.25 -34.09
CA LEU A 536 -29.58 43.67 -34.11
C LEU A 536 -28.33 43.96 -34.95
N GLU A 537 -27.35 43.05 -34.96
CA GLU A 537 -26.16 43.15 -35.83
C GLU A 537 -26.51 43.08 -37.31
N HIS A 538 -27.56 42.33 -37.66
CA HIS A 538 -28.14 42.31 -39.01
C HIS A 538 -29.07 43.50 -39.27
N SER A 539 -29.07 44.53 -38.41
CA SER A 539 -29.91 45.73 -38.53
C SER A 539 -31.41 45.44 -38.45
N ILE A 540 -31.80 44.31 -37.87
CA ILE A 540 -33.20 43.91 -37.69
C ILE A 540 -33.55 44.03 -36.21
N ILE A 541 -34.55 44.84 -35.88
CA ILE A 541 -35.08 44.96 -34.52
C ILE A 541 -36.17 43.91 -34.32
N PRO A 542 -35.93 42.83 -33.55
CA PRO A 542 -36.92 41.78 -33.38
C PRO A 542 -37.97 42.21 -32.35
N VAL A 543 -39.19 42.50 -32.81
CA VAL A 543 -40.35 42.82 -31.96
C VAL A 543 -41.27 41.60 -31.90
N SER A 544 -41.57 41.14 -30.69
CA SER A 544 -42.53 40.04 -30.47
C SER A 544 -43.94 40.42 -30.93
N SER A 545 -44.71 39.46 -31.44
CA SER A 545 -46.12 39.64 -31.82
C SER A 545 -46.96 40.26 -30.69
N GLU A 546 -46.68 39.86 -29.45
CA GLU A 546 -47.35 40.36 -28.25
C GLU A 546 -47.06 41.85 -27.97
N CYS A 547 -45.97 42.40 -28.49
CA CYS A 547 -45.53 43.79 -28.27
C CYS A 547 -45.85 44.72 -29.46
N GLN A 548 -46.43 44.21 -30.55
CA GLN A 548 -46.68 45.01 -31.75
C GLN A 548 -47.63 46.20 -31.50
N HIS A 549 -48.59 46.04 -30.61
CA HIS A 549 -49.56 47.09 -30.24
C HIS A 549 -48.90 48.33 -29.59
N LEU A 550 -47.65 48.21 -29.10
CA LEU A 550 -46.91 49.31 -28.48
C LEU A 550 -46.39 50.33 -29.51
N PHE A 551 -46.38 49.97 -30.79
CA PHE A 551 -45.76 50.74 -31.87
C PHE A 551 -46.77 50.99 -33.01
N PRO A 552 -46.59 52.06 -33.80
CA PRO A 552 -47.35 52.25 -35.04
C PRO A 552 -46.98 51.19 -36.08
N ALA A 553 -47.90 50.89 -37.00
CA ALA A 553 -47.71 49.88 -38.04
C ALA A 553 -46.55 50.21 -39.00
N LYS A 554 -46.33 51.49 -39.30
CA LYS A 554 -45.23 51.97 -40.15
C LYS A 554 -44.19 52.67 -39.28
N VAL A 555 -42.95 52.21 -39.31
CA VAL A 555 -41.77 52.86 -38.71
C VAL A 555 -40.73 53.00 -39.82
N VAL A 556 -40.21 54.21 -40.02
CA VAL A 556 -39.37 54.55 -41.19
C VAL A 556 -37.89 54.56 -40.82
N SER A 557 -37.54 55.14 -39.68
CA SER A 557 -36.19 55.06 -39.14
C SER A 557 -35.83 53.63 -38.76
N GLY A 558 -34.59 53.24 -39.08
CA GLY A 558 -34.09 51.90 -38.86
C GLY A 558 -32.76 51.91 -38.10
N LEU A 559 -32.52 50.84 -37.35
CA LEU A 559 -31.20 50.56 -36.82
C LEU A 559 -30.25 50.22 -37.98
N VAL A 560 -29.11 50.88 -38.05
CA VAL A 560 -28.10 50.64 -39.10
C VAL A 560 -26.86 49.96 -38.52
N ARG A 561 -26.56 50.21 -37.24
CA ARG A 561 -25.37 49.67 -36.59
C ARG A 561 -25.62 49.40 -35.12
N TRP A 562 -25.21 48.22 -34.67
CA TRP A 562 -25.12 47.82 -33.26
C TRP A 562 -23.72 47.29 -32.99
N THR A 563 -23.00 47.90 -32.06
CA THR A 563 -21.63 47.49 -31.71
C THR A 563 -21.39 47.55 -30.21
N THR A 564 -20.65 46.58 -29.68
CA THR A 564 -20.12 46.63 -28.32
C THR A 564 -19.06 47.72 -28.17
N MET A 565 -18.88 48.24 -26.95
CA MET A 565 -17.85 49.21 -26.58
C MET A 565 -17.24 48.83 -25.23
N SER A 566 -16.04 49.32 -24.97
CA SER A 566 -15.43 49.26 -23.65
C SER A 566 -15.94 50.39 -22.73
N TYR A 567 -15.73 50.23 -21.42
CA TYR A 567 -16.01 51.28 -20.45
C TYR A 567 -15.23 52.57 -20.74
N GLN A 568 -13.96 52.46 -21.16
CA GLN A 568 -13.12 53.62 -21.47
C GLN A 568 -13.69 54.43 -22.64
N GLU A 569 -14.00 53.76 -23.76
CA GLU A 569 -14.62 54.39 -24.92
C GLU A 569 -15.97 55.04 -24.57
N PHE A 570 -16.75 54.40 -23.70
CA PHE A 570 -18.02 54.98 -23.23
C PHE A 570 -17.79 56.28 -22.45
N THR A 571 -16.80 56.31 -21.54
CA THR A 571 -16.53 57.49 -20.70
C THR A 571 -16.02 58.71 -21.47
N GLU A 572 -15.40 58.50 -22.63
CA GLU A 572 -14.90 59.56 -23.51
C GLU A 572 -16.05 60.30 -24.24
N LEU A 573 -17.25 59.71 -24.30
CA LEU A 573 -18.38 60.33 -24.98
C LEU A 573 -18.87 61.58 -24.22
N GLY A 574 -18.89 62.73 -24.90
CA GLY A 574 -19.31 64.00 -24.29
C GLY A 574 -20.77 64.02 -23.82
N PHE A 575 -21.66 63.28 -24.49
CA PHE A 575 -23.10 63.27 -24.18
C PHE A 575 -23.50 62.34 -23.03
N VAL A 576 -22.60 61.48 -22.52
CA VAL A 576 -22.89 60.56 -21.40
C VAL A 576 -22.43 61.09 -20.04
N GLN A 577 -21.77 62.25 -19.98
CA GLN A 577 -21.17 62.79 -18.75
C GLN A 577 -22.17 62.98 -17.60
N HIS A 578 -23.45 63.20 -17.92
CA HIS A 578 -24.51 63.38 -16.93
C HIS A 578 -24.88 62.07 -16.21
N VAL A 579 -24.87 60.92 -16.91
CA VAL A 579 -25.15 59.61 -16.31
C VAL A 579 -23.97 59.10 -15.49
N LEU A 580 -22.74 59.42 -15.91
CA LEU A 580 -21.52 59.13 -15.14
C LEU A 580 -21.51 59.88 -13.81
N LYS A 581 -21.76 61.20 -13.83
CA LYS A 581 -21.83 62.03 -12.61
C LYS A 581 -22.94 61.61 -11.66
N ALA A 582 -24.02 61.03 -12.17
CA ALA A 582 -25.12 60.52 -11.36
C ALA A 582 -24.82 59.15 -10.70
N GLY A 583 -23.68 58.52 -11.00
CA GLY A 583 -23.32 57.20 -10.45
C GLY A 583 -24.23 56.06 -10.94
N LEU A 584 -24.85 56.22 -12.11
CA LEU A 584 -25.77 55.22 -12.68
C LEU A 584 -25.04 54.15 -13.51
N VAL A 585 -23.76 54.37 -13.78
CA VAL A 585 -22.92 53.54 -14.65
C VAL A 585 -21.75 52.99 -13.85
N HIS A 586 -21.50 51.69 -13.97
CA HIS A 586 -20.43 50.98 -13.28
C HIS A 586 -19.54 50.26 -14.29
N GLU A 587 -18.27 50.03 -13.97
CA GLU A 587 -17.33 49.30 -14.84
C GLU A 587 -17.79 47.87 -15.17
N THR A 588 -18.66 47.29 -14.35
CA THR A 588 -19.20 45.93 -14.55
C THR A 588 -20.42 45.88 -15.47
N ASP A 589 -20.92 47.03 -15.92
CA ASP A 589 -22.02 47.09 -16.88
C ASP A 589 -21.51 46.76 -18.30
N LEU A 590 -22.44 46.40 -19.19
CA LEU A 590 -22.15 46.14 -20.60
C LEU A 590 -22.47 47.39 -21.42
N PHE A 591 -21.59 47.77 -22.32
CA PHE A 591 -21.68 49.03 -23.07
C PHE A 591 -21.86 48.77 -24.56
N PHE A 592 -22.82 49.46 -25.16
CA PHE A 592 -23.12 49.34 -26.59
C PHE A 592 -23.38 50.70 -27.23
N MET A 593 -23.17 50.76 -28.54
CA MET A 593 -23.55 51.89 -29.39
C MET A 593 -24.54 51.42 -30.44
N ALA A 594 -25.73 52.02 -30.43
CA ALA A 594 -26.72 51.86 -31.49
C ALA A 594 -26.73 53.12 -32.37
N THR A 595 -26.73 52.93 -33.69
CA THR A 595 -26.92 54.03 -34.66
C THR A 595 -28.23 53.81 -35.40
N VAL A 596 -29.16 54.75 -35.23
CA VAL A 596 -30.45 54.77 -35.93
C VAL A 596 -30.41 55.87 -36.98
N GLU A 597 -30.82 55.57 -38.20
CA GLU A 597 -30.80 56.54 -39.30
C GLU A 597 -32.16 56.67 -39.98
N ARG A 598 -32.41 57.88 -40.51
CA ARG A 598 -33.46 58.16 -41.48
C ARG A 598 -33.00 59.32 -42.37
N GLY A 599 -32.85 59.08 -43.67
CA GLY A 599 -32.35 60.10 -44.61
C GLY A 599 -30.97 60.61 -44.17
N THR A 600 -30.79 61.92 -44.04
CA THR A 600 -29.51 62.51 -43.57
C THR A 600 -29.37 62.55 -42.04
N ALA A 601 -30.43 62.21 -41.30
CA ALA A 601 -30.41 62.27 -39.84
C ALA A 601 -29.85 60.98 -39.24
N ARG A 602 -28.80 61.13 -38.41
CA ARG A 602 -28.12 60.02 -37.72
C ARG A 602 -28.21 60.20 -36.21
N LEU A 603 -28.93 59.31 -35.52
CA LEU A 603 -29.05 59.28 -34.07
C LEU A 603 -28.11 58.22 -33.49
N ARG A 604 -27.14 58.65 -32.68
CA ARG A 604 -26.29 57.78 -31.87
C ARG A 604 -26.91 57.60 -30.49
N ALA A 605 -27.05 56.36 -30.06
CA ALA A 605 -27.54 56.01 -28.74
C ALA A 605 -26.50 55.14 -28.02
N ALA A 606 -25.88 55.70 -26.99
CA ALA A 606 -25.03 54.95 -26.09
C ALA A 606 -25.92 54.21 -25.08
N VAL A 607 -25.79 52.89 -25.01
CA VAL A 607 -26.64 51.99 -24.21
C VAL A 607 -25.79 51.34 -23.13
N VAL A 608 -26.20 51.51 -21.88
CA VAL A 608 -25.62 50.84 -20.71
C VAL A 608 -26.58 49.76 -20.24
N MET A 609 -26.09 48.53 -20.14
CA MET A 609 -26.89 47.40 -19.71
C MET A 609 -26.29 46.79 -18.44
N ASN A 610 -27.05 46.88 -17.36
CA ASN A 610 -26.65 46.26 -16.10
C ASN A 610 -26.73 44.72 -16.20
N PRO A 611 -25.82 43.96 -15.57
CA PRO A 611 -25.86 42.50 -15.57
C PRO A 611 -27.17 41.90 -15.05
N ARG A 612 -27.95 42.66 -14.26
CA ARG A 612 -29.28 42.29 -13.74
C ARG A 612 -30.44 42.52 -14.71
N TYR A 613 -30.19 42.68 -16.00
CA TYR A 613 -31.25 42.64 -17.01
C TYR A 613 -32.10 41.36 -16.87
N PRO A 614 -33.45 41.43 -16.96
CA PRO A 614 -34.29 42.59 -17.25
C PRO A 614 -34.77 43.39 -16.03
N ASP A 615 -34.42 42.98 -14.81
CA ASP A 615 -34.87 43.64 -13.57
C ASP A 615 -34.38 45.11 -13.49
N VAL A 616 -33.13 45.32 -13.93
CA VAL A 616 -32.59 46.66 -14.16
C VAL A 616 -32.60 46.92 -15.66
N ALA A 617 -33.33 47.94 -16.06
CA ALA A 617 -33.50 48.28 -17.46
C ALA A 617 -32.23 48.92 -18.05
N PRO A 618 -31.98 48.72 -19.35
CA PRO A 618 -30.92 49.43 -20.06
C PRO A 618 -31.17 50.95 -20.07
N LEU A 619 -30.09 51.71 -19.94
CA LEU A 619 -30.08 53.17 -19.93
C LEU A 619 -29.52 53.70 -21.25
N PHE A 620 -30.21 54.67 -21.84
CA PHE A 620 -29.88 55.27 -23.13
C PHE A 620 -29.47 56.73 -22.97
N SER A 621 -28.38 57.13 -23.64
CA SER A 621 -28.01 58.54 -23.82
C SER A 621 -27.88 58.84 -25.31
N LEU A 622 -28.44 59.97 -25.75
CA LEU A 622 -28.68 60.26 -27.16
C LEU A 622 -27.84 61.44 -27.66
N SER A 623 -27.29 61.29 -28.87
CA SER A 623 -26.70 62.37 -29.67
C SER A 623 -27.21 62.29 -31.10
N LEU A 624 -27.87 63.35 -31.57
CA LEU A 624 -28.39 63.47 -32.93
C LEU A 624 -27.44 64.31 -33.78
N HIS A 625 -26.96 63.72 -34.87
CA HIS A 625 -26.23 64.41 -35.92
C HIS A 625 -27.17 64.70 -37.10
N TRP A 626 -27.77 65.89 -37.07
CA TRP A 626 -28.63 66.40 -38.13
C TRP A 626 -28.75 67.92 -37.97
N LYS A 627 -28.28 68.67 -38.98
CA LYS A 627 -28.12 70.13 -38.95
C LYS A 627 -27.26 70.60 -37.76
N GLY A 628 -26.15 69.91 -37.54
CA GLY A 628 -25.29 70.05 -36.36
C GLY A 628 -25.38 68.86 -35.41
N GLU A 629 -24.61 68.89 -34.33
CA GLU A 629 -24.67 67.88 -33.26
C GLU A 629 -25.45 68.42 -32.07
N ARG A 630 -26.52 67.70 -31.70
CA ARG A 630 -27.38 67.99 -30.54
C ARG A 630 -27.40 66.77 -29.62
N SER A 631 -27.48 66.98 -28.32
CA SER A 631 -27.62 65.92 -27.31
C SER A 631 -28.77 66.23 -26.36
N GLY A 632 -29.12 65.29 -25.48
CA GLY A 632 -30.10 65.51 -24.41
C GLY A 632 -29.78 66.66 -23.46
N ARG A 633 -28.56 67.22 -23.50
CA ARG A 633 -28.19 68.43 -22.71
C ARG A 633 -28.40 69.73 -23.47
N SER A 634 -28.44 69.69 -24.80
CA SER A 634 -28.57 70.88 -25.65
C SER A 634 -29.95 71.01 -26.29
N ASP A 635 -30.76 69.95 -26.27
CA ASP A 635 -32.11 69.92 -26.84
C ASP A 635 -33.09 69.19 -25.91
N ASP A 636 -34.08 69.93 -25.39
CA ASP A 636 -35.14 69.42 -24.51
C ASP A 636 -35.93 68.27 -25.14
N ASN A 637 -36.07 68.23 -26.47
CA ASN A 637 -36.77 67.14 -27.14
C ASN A 637 -35.95 65.86 -27.17
N LEU A 638 -34.62 65.93 -27.27
CA LEU A 638 -33.76 64.75 -27.12
C LEU A 638 -33.78 64.24 -25.68
N GLN A 639 -33.80 65.14 -24.70
CA GLN A 639 -34.00 64.77 -23.29
C GLN A 639 -35.36 64.10 -23.07
N ALA A 640 -36.42 64.60 -23.72
CA ALA A 640 -37.73 63.97 -23.67
C ALA A 640 -37.73 62.58 -24.33
N MET A 641 -37.01 62.40 -25.45
CA MET A 641 -36.81 61.07 -26.05
C MET A 641 -36.06 60.11 -25.11
N GLU A 642 -35.02 60.58 -24.42
CA GLU A 642 -34.34 59.81 -23.37
C GLU A 642 -35.33 59.40 -22.27
N SER A 643 -36.23 60.30 -21.85
CA SER A 643 -37.23 60.00 -20.83
C SER A 643 -38.25 58.93 -21.28
N GLU A 644 -38.67 58.94 -22.55
CA GLU A 644 -39.56 57.92 -23.15
C GLU A 644 -38.97 56.51 -23.07
N VAL A 645 -37.66 56.39 -23.25
CA VAL A 645 -36.98 55.09 -23.28
C VAL A 645 -36.51 54.68 -21.87
N ASN A 646 -36.03 55.60 -21.05
CA ASN A 646 -35.40 55.31 -19.75
C ASN A 646 -36.39 55.30 -18.58
N VAL A 647 -37.29 56.28 -18.52
CA VAL A 647 -38.21 56.52 -17.39
C VAL A 647 -39.52 55.76 -17.61
N PHE A 648 -40.12 55.90 -18.80
CA PHE A 648 -41.39 55.24 -19.15
C PHE A 648 -41.23 53.79 -19.64
N ARG A 649 -40.09 53.17 -19.31
CA ARG A 649 -39.73 51.78 -19.65
C ARG A 649 -40.74 50.71 -19.22
N SER A 650 -41.54 50.97 -18.19
CA SER A 650 -42.56 50.02 -17.72
C SER A 650 -43.63 49.76 -18.79
N GLU A 651 -43.88 50.72 -19.68
CA GLU A 651 -44.78 50.56 -20.82
C GLU A 651 -44.20 49.62 -21.91
N LEU A 652 -42.90 49.35 -21.86
CA LEU A 652 -42.14 48.60 -22.87
C LEU A 652 -41.71 47.19 -22.43
N GLN A 653 -41.98 46.80 -21.19
CA GLN A 653 -41.54 45.50 -20.65
C GLN A 653 -42.20 44.30 -21.34
N GLY A 654 -43.43 44.44 -21.83
CA GLY A 654 -44.18 43.33 -22.42
C GLY A 654 -44.53 42.23 -21.39
N PRO A 655 -44.74 40.97 -21.82
CA PRO A 655 -45.08 39.86 -20.92
C PRO A 655 -43.94 39.54 -19.95
N ARG A 656 -44.27 39.15 -18.71
CA ARG A 656 -43.25 38.66 -17.76
C ARG A 656 -42.57 37.40 -18.34
N PRO A 657 -41.23 37.29 -18.28
CA PRO A 657 -40.32 38.03 -17.41
C PRO A 657 -39.70 39.31 -18.02
N GLY A 658 -40.19 39.82 -19.15
CA GLY A 658 -39.77 41.13 -19.68
C GLY A 658 -38.50 41.10 -20.54
N LEU A 659 -38.18 39.96 -21.16
CA LEU A 659 -36.93 39.76 -21.90
C LEU A 659 -36.78 40.60 -23.17
N GLN A 660 -37.88 41.17 -23.68
CA GLN A 660 -37.91 41.99 -24.91
C GLN A 660 -37.80 43.50 -24.64
N LEU A 661 -37.46 43.90 -23.42
CA LEU A 661 -37.40 45.32 -23.05
C LEU A 661 -36.42 46.11 -23.92
N LEU A 662 -35.21 45.58 -24.16
CA LEU A 662 -34.19 46.28 -24.96
C LEU A 662 -34.67 46.55 -26.40
N THR A 663 -35.21 45.54 -27.08
CA THR A 663 -35.64 45.67 -28.48
C THR A 663 -36.85 46.59 -28.59
N ASN A 664 -37.76 46.54 -27.61
CA ASN A 664 -38.87 47.48 -27.50
C ASN A 664 -38.40 48.93 -27.24
N GLN A 665 -37.35 49.12 -26.45
CA GLN A 665 -36.70 50.42 -26.22
C GLN A 665 -36.08 50.99 -27.50
N ILE A 666 -35.34 50.17 -28.27
CA ILE A 666 -34.77 50.58 -29.55
C ILE A 666 -35.88 50.89 -30.56
N GLN A 667 -36.94 50.08 -30.62
CA GLN A 667 -38.08 50.34 -31.50
C GLN A 667 -38.81 51.64 -31.12
N ARG A 668 -39.03 51.89 -29.81
CA ARG A 668 -39.58 53.16 -29.32
C ARG A 668 -38.69 54.33 -29.74
N LEU A 669 -37.37 54.17 -29.68
CA LEU A 669 -36.41 55.18 -30.11
C LEU A 669 -36.53 55.53 -31.59
N CYS A 670 -36.68 54.53 -32.48
CA CYS A 670 -36.97 54.77 -33.90
C CYS A 670 -38.27 55.56 -34.07
N VAL A 671 -39.34 55.15 -33.39
CA VAL A 671 -40.64 55.87 -33.44
C VAL A 671 -40.49 57.32 -32.96
N CYS A 672 -39.74 57.56 -31.89
CA CYS A 672 -39.45 58.89 -31.39
C CYS A 672 -38.63 59.73 -32.39
N LEU A 673 -37.64 59.15 -33.07
CA LEU A 673 -36.87 59.83 -34.11
C LEU A 673 -37.75 60.19 -35.32
N ASP A 674 -38.66 59.30 -35.73
CA ASP A 674 -39.63 59.60 -36.78
C ASP A 674 -40.48 60.83 -36.42
N VAL A 675 -41.07 60.82 -35.22
CA VAL A 675 -41.88 61.95 -34.73
C VAL A 675 -41.03 63.21 -34.62
N TYR A 676 -39.81 63.11 -34.13
CA TYR A 676 -38.89 64.24 -34.01
C TYR A 676 -38.67 64.91 -35.36
N LEU A 677 -38.30 64.16 -36.39
CA LEU A 677 -37.97 64.70 -37.71
C LEU A 677 -39.21 65.24 -38.45
N GLU A 678 -40.36 64.58 -38.32
CA GLU A 678 -41.60 64.98 -39.02
C GLU A 678 -42.25 66.23 -38.42
N THR A 679 -42.09 66.43 -37.11
CA THR A 679 -42.68 67.57 -36.40
C THR A 679 -41.75 68.78 -36.29
N GLU A 680 -40.50 68.69 -36.79
CA GLU A 680 -39.60 69.86 -36.94
C GLU A 680 -40.30 70.98 -37.73
N SER A 681 -40.14 72.23 -37.27
CA SER A 681 -40.67 73.40 -37.96
C SER A 681 -39.62 73.93 -38.94
N GLN A 682 -39.98 74.10 -40.21
CA GLN A 682 -39.06 74.60 -41.26
C GLN A 682 -38.83 76.12 -41.22
N VAL A 683 -39.30 76.84 -40.19
CA VAL A 683 -39.29 78.31 -40.17
C VAL A 683 -37.87 78.92 -40.21
N CYS A 684 -36.82 78.13 -39.99
CA CYS A 684 -35.43 78.62 -39.95
C CYS A 684 -34.64 78.51 -41.27
N ASP A 685 -35.07 77.67 -42.23
CA ASP A 685 -34.40 77.55 -43.54
C ASP A 685 -35.37 78.09 -44.59
N GLY A 686 -35.13 79.31 -45.08
CA GLY A 686 -35.99 80.02 -46.05
C GLY A 686 -36.10 79.40 -47.45
N SER A 687 -36.09 78.07 -47.56
CA SER A 687 -36.23 77.32 -48.80
C SER A 687 -37.62 76.70 -48.91
N GLU A 688 -38.40 77.16 -49.90
CA GLU A 688 -39.65 76.53 -50.37
C GLU A 688 -39.36 75.22 -51.11
N GLY A 689 -38.67 74.28 -50.46
CA GLY A 689 -38.36 72.95 -50.97
C GLY A 689 -39.27 71.87 -50.38
N PRO A 690 -39.39 70.70 -51.04
CA PRO A 690 -40.07 69.54 -50.45
C PRO A 690 -39.45 69.18 -49.10
N LYS A 691 -40.30 68.87 -48.11
CA LYS A 691 -39.85 68.47 -46.77
C LYS A 691 -38.95 67.25 -46.87
N GLU A 692 -37.73 67.36 -46.33
CA GLU A 692 -36.80 66.23 -46.22
C GLU A 692 -37.45 65.02 -45.54
N PHE A 693 -38.30 65.28 -44.53
CA PHE A 693 -39.07 64.26 -43.83
C PHE A 693 -40.57 64.54 -43.92
N PRO A 694 -41.34 63.76 -44.72
CA PRO A 694 -42.78 63.95 -44.85
C PRO A 694 -43.51 63.55 -43.57
N ARG A 695 -44.57 64.29 -43.23
CA ARG A 695 -45.43 64.01 -42.06
C ARG A 695 -46.35 62.83 -42.36
N GLU A 696 -46.02 61.67 -41.82
CA GLU A 696 -46.81 60.45 -41.92
C GLU A 696 -47.50 60.12 -40.59
N LYS A 697 -46.90 60.48 -39.45
CA LYS A 697 -47.48 60.21 -38.13
C LYS A 697 -48.59 61.20 -37.80
N MET A 698 -49.75 60.69 -37.38
CA MET A 698 -50.88 61.50 -36.95
C MET A 698 -50.60 62.10 -35.56
N CYS A 699 -50.36 63.42 -35.51
CA CYS A 699 -50.07 64.15 -34.27
C CYS A 699 -51.14 65.22 -34.04
N LEU A 700 -51.79 65.22 -32.86
CA LEU A 700 -52.86 66.20 -32.56
C LEU A 700 -52.36 67.66 -32.53
N ARG A 701 -51.14 67.86 -32.02
CA ARG A 701 -50.42 69.13 -31.97
C ARG A 701 -48.93 68.85 -32.14
N THR A 702 -48.17 69.75 -32.76
CA THR A 702 -46.73 69.54 -33.03
C THR A 702 -45.82 69.98 -31.89
N ALA A 703 -46.30 70.86 -31.00
CA ALA A 703 -45.55 71.29 -29.82
C ALA A 703 -46.52 71.67 -28.68
N ARG A 704 -46.10 71.50 -27.42
CA ARG A 704 -46.83 71.91 -26.21
C ARG A 704 -45.88 72.41 -25.12
N GLY A 705 -46.34 73.39 -24.33
CA GLY A 705 -45.65 73.88 -23.12
C GLY A 705 -44.49 74.84 -23.39
N PRO A 706 -43.85 75.37 -22.32
CA PRO A 706 -42.78 76.37 -22.43
C PRO A 706 -41.54 75.88 -23.19
N SER A 707 -41.16 74.62 -23.00
CA SER A 707 -40.04 73.94 -23.69
C SER A 707 -40.41 73.44 -25.10
N ARG A 708 -41.64 73.72 -25.58
CA ARG A 708 -42.15 73.35 -26.90
C ARG A 708 -41.93 71.85 -27.22
N LEU A 709 -42.20 70.98 -26.26
CA LEU A 709 -42.00 69.54 -26.38
C LEU A 709 -42.86 68.95 -27.50
N LYS A 710 -42.29 67.98 -28.22
CA LYS A 710 -42.95 67.21 -29.28
C LYS A 710 -43.81 66.05 -28.71
N PRO A 711 -44.80 65.54 -29.45
CA PRO A 711 -45.73 64.52 -28.97
C PRO A 711 -45.18 63.09 -29.10
N PHE A 712 -44.40 62.60 -28.14
CA PHE A 712 -43.79 61.27 -28.24
C PHE A 712 -44.66 60.08 -27.79
N LYS A 713 -45.77 60.32 -27.07
CA LYS A 713 -46.63 59.25 -26.56
C LYS A 713 -47.55 58.71 -27.66
N TYR A 714 -47.38 57.44 -28.02
CA TYR A 714 -48.26 56.72 -28.95
C TYR A 714 -49.51 56.17 -28.23
N ASN A 715 -50.70 56.41 -28.79
CA ASN A 715 -51.96 55.90 -28.25
C ASN A 715 -52.53 54.79 -29.13
N HIS A 716 -52.47 53.55 -28.63
CA HIS A 716 -53.20 52.41 -29.19
C HIS A 716 -54.58 52.29 -28.51
N PRO A 717 -55.67 51.93 -29.22
CA PRO A 717 -55.76 51.52 -30.63
C PRO A 717 -56.00 52.67 -31.63
N GLN A 718 -56.20 53.91 -31.17
CA GLN A 718 -56.60 55.04 -32.02
C GLN A 718 -55.53 55.50 -33.03
N GLY A 719 -54.26 55.14 -32.83
CA GLY A 719 -53.21 55.27 -33.83
C GLY A 719 -52.63 56.68 -33.99
N PHE A 720 -52.61 57.49 -32.93
CA PHE A 720 -52.06 58.85 -32.96
C PHE A 720 -51.07 59.15 -31.83
N PHE A 721 -50.32 60.23 -32.01
CA PHE A 721 -49.34 60.74 -31.09
C PHE A 721 -49.85 61.93 -30.28
N SER A 722 -49.61 61.86 -28.96
CA SER A 722 -49.96 62.89 -27.98
C SER A 722 -48.74 63.32 -27.18
N HIS A 723 -48.83 64.48 -26.54
CA HIS A 723 -47.82 64.88 -25.56
C HIS A 723 -48.02 64.09 -24.28
N ARG A 724 -46.93 63.85 -23.56
CA ARG A 724 -47.00 63.36 -22.17
C ARG A 724 -47.72 64.36 -21.27
#